data_AF-A0A2N3DRT3-F1
#
_entry.id   AF-A0A2N3DRT3-F1
#
_cell.length_a   1.000
_cell.length_b   1.000
_cell.length_c   1.000
_cell.angle_alpha   90.00
_cell.angle_beta   90.00
_cell.angle_gamma   90.00
#
_symmetry.space_group_name_H-M   'P 1'
#
loop_
_entity.id
_entity.type
_entity.pdbx_description
1 polymer ?
#
loop_
_entity_poly.entity_id
_entity_poly.type
_entity_poly.pdbx_seq_one_letter_code
_entity_poly.pdbx_strand_id
1 'polypeptide(L)'
;MISRIADGKLRAFSGTVDLEAETYLDDVYAQNKSLAEHAAADYHGRFLIELIQNATDVHERGAHDGQIEVLLVEDEGEFGTLYVANFGKPFSHDNVVALTRIGMSSKPPGEAIGNKGLGFRSVSHVCDAPEIYSQAPHAVGLSSFEGFCFTFARPADLPSRIPNLTVLALAQSDLPMFFLPIVLEEQPEIVRDYAKRSFSSVIRLPLRDGASLTIARDEVVGLSDGSAPLLLFLDRLEKLNAKVQTRAGDVLESFVLERSEKAVSAAAVEASIVTLNGANWLLVRNQIPEALMQRAIDDGVSAKQLHSSWKEWRGVGEIGLAVPLDHEIASPRLYTFLPMGEGATAPFQGHLHGSFFPSSNRKALDAGVALNRLILKHAVTLSAASVRWLADRDAKYGHAVLTPNARAKASVDLLVWGNPPSLTAEKASRDKLDLAALSASEIGRLGNVDFASAPIIPCAVTLGGLLSVGWRPAKEVRASFEPSATFDLATVARHGATISPPVAPVLPELRANRVSRLTVFLRTFAANQFRDRLAAIECARIAAEVAATIRAGRRSNQTQWTAFYRDLPSFMKEGPEALSGFPVILCDDGTVRAGRVDVQIDGQGPRARRRRRKGEQIEPSLFFPPAPRAADEGSEIPLEQLKVPTPLAAHFAFAANSLPWHGELRTAREFLERGHVSAYDGETVLNRISQVVNSGASVEEALAGLR
;
A
#
# COMPACT_ATOMS: atom_id res chain seq x y z
N MET A 1 26.67 14.29 41.94
CA MET A 1 27.32 13.68 40.75
C MET A 1 27.48 14.68 39.60
N ILE A 2 26.43 15.43 39.25
CA ILE A 2 26.47 16.50 38.24
C ILE A 2 27.63 17.48 38.43
N SER A 3 27.82 18.02 39.64
CA SER A 3 28.92 18.97 39.91
C SER A 3 30.29 18.37 39.58
N ARG A 4 30.51 17.07 39.85
CA ARG A 4 31.77 16.38 39.52
C ARG A 4 31.99 16.28 38.00
N ILE A 5 30.93 16.08 37.22
CA ILE A 5 30.99 16.10 35.75
C ILE A 5 31.37 17.51 35.28
N ALA A 6 30.71 18.53 35.83
CA ALA A 6 30.96 19.93 35.50
C ALA A 6 32.41 20.34 35.81
N ASP A 7 32.93 20.01 37.00
CA ASP A 7 34.31 20.31 37.40
C ASP A 7 35.33 19.56 36.54
N GLY A 8 35.02 18.32 36.14
CA GLY A 8 35.84 17.55 35.20
C GLY A 8 35.92 18.23 33.82
N LYS A 9 34.78 18.72 33.31
CA LYS A 9 34.68 19.41 32.02
C LYS A 9 35.41 20.75 32.03
N LEU A 10 35.25 21.54 33.08
CA LEU A 10 35.97 22.81 33.23
C LEU A 10 37.47 22.58 33.33
N ARG A 11 37.94 21.60 34.11
CA ARG A 11 39.37 21.28 34.16
C ARG A 11 39.93 20.87 32.80
N ALA A 12 39.19 20.08 32.02
CA ALA A 12 39.59 19.71 30.67
C ALA A 12 39.68 20.94 29.74
N PHE A 13 38.67 21.82 29.78
CA PHE A 13 38.66 23.06 28.99
C PHE A 13 39.78 24.03 29.40
N SER A 14 39.98 24.27 30.70
CA SER A 14 41.08 25.12 31.18
C SER A 14 42.44 24.54 30.82
N GLY A 15 42.57 23.21 30.72
CA GLY A 15 43.80 22.56 30.28
C GLY A 15 44.14 22.75 28.80
N THR A 16 43.23 23.29 27.98
CA THR A 16 43.50 23.63 26.57
C THR A 16 43.84 25.10 26.35
N VAL A 17 43.96 25.90 27.41
CA VAL A 17 44.26 27.33 27.33
C VAL A 17 45.70 27.57 27.78
N ASP A 18 46.47 28.26 26.94
CA ASP A 18 47.76 28.82 27.32
C ASP A 18 47.51 30.14 28.06
N LEU A 19 47.83 30.16 29.36
CA LEU A 19 47.62 31.33 30.20
C LEU A 19 48.66 32.43 29.97
N GLU A 20 49.84 32.11 29.41
CA GLU A 20 50.88 33.10 29.10
C GLU A 20 50.63 33.76 27.75
N ALA A 21 50.22 32.97 26.75
CA ALA A 21 49.90 33.47 25.41
C ALA A 21 48.46 34.02 25.29
N GLU A 22 47.60 33.78 26.28
CA GLU A 22 46.18 34.12 26.28
C GLU A 22 45.38 33.52 25.10
N THR A 23 45.83 32.38 24.58
CA THR A 23 45.25 31.68 23.42
C THR A 23 44.99 30.20 23.71
N TYR A 24 44.29 29.52 22.80
CA TYR A 24 44.21 28.05 22.85
C TYR A 24 45.58 27.42 22.56
N LEU A 25 45.84 26.30 23.23
CA LEU A 25 46.90 25.37 22.84
C LEU A 25 46.52 24.61 21.57
N ASP A 26 45.22 24.38 21.35
CA ASP A 26 44.62 23.78 20.16
C ASP A 26 43.16 24.26 20.02
N ASP A 27 42.74 24.65 18.82
CA ASP A 27 41.45 25.31 18.53
C ASP A 27 40.24 24.34 18.54
N VAL A 28 40.38 23.19 19.20
CA VAL A 28 39.40 22.08 19.21
C VAL A 28 38.02 22.55 19.64
N TYR A 29 37.91 23.42 20.65
CA TYR A 29 36.61 23.90 21.14
C TYR A 29 35.93 24.88 20.19
N ALA A 30 36.68 25.79 19.58
CA ALA A 30 36.17 26.72 18.57
C ALA A 30 35.69 25.98 17.31
N GLN A 31 36.48 25.02 16.80
CA GLN A 31 36.10 24.18 15.66
C GLN A 31 34.86 23.33 15.98
N ASN A 32 34.81 22.73 17.17
CA ASN A 32 33.69 21.91 17.60
C ASN A 32 32.39 22.72 17.79
N LYS A 33 32.47 23.96 18.28
CA LYS A 33 31.31 24.85 18.38
C LYS A 33 30.74 25.13 17.00
N SER A 34 31.58 25.53 16.05
CA SER A 34 31.16 25.82 14.67
C SER A 34 30.52 24.59 13.99
N LEU A 35 31.10 23.39 14.17
CA LEU A 35 30.54 22.14 13.67
C LEU A 35 29.19 21.81 14.33
N ALA A 36 29.05 22.03 15.64
CA ALA A 36 27.82 21.78 16.37
C ALA A 36 26.68 22.73 15.94
N GLU A 37 26.98 23.99 15.65
CA GLU A 37 26.00 24.97 15.14
C GLU A 37 25.53 24.63 13.73
N HIS A 38 26.45 24.26 12.82
CA HIS A 38 26.08 23.79 11.48
C HIS A 38 25.25 22.51 11.54
N ALA A 39 25.62 21.57 12.41
CA ALA A 39 24.87 20.34 12.59
C ALA A 39 23.48 20.58 13.18
N ALA A 40 23.29 21.58 14.04
CA ALA A 40 21.97 21.94 14.56
C ALA A 40 21.06 22.45 13.44
N ALA A 41 21.54 23.38 12.60
CA ALA A 41 20.75 23.97 11.51
C ALA A 41 20.11 22.94 10.56
N ASP A 42 20.75 21.79 10.33
CA ASP A 42 20.22 20.68 9.53
C ASP A 42 18.96 20.01 10.14
N TYR A 43 18.63 20.25 11.41
CA TYR A 43 17.51 19.64 12.16
C TYR A 43 16.32 20.59 12.39
N HIS A 44 16.23 21.69 11.64
CA HIS A 44 15.11 22.63 11.75
C HIS A 44 13.75 21.91 11.61
N GLY A 45 12.83 22.14 12.56
CA GLY A 45 11.47 21.60 12.56
C GLY A 45 11.34 20.10 12.90
N ARG A 46 12.26 19.54 13.69
CA ARG A 46 12.24 18.10 14.07
C ARG A 46 12.55 17.84 15.54
N PHE A 47 12.60 18.87 16.38
CA PHE A 47 13.14 18.70 17.72
C PHE A 47 12.21 17.84 18.60
N LEU A 48 10.89 17.96 18.43
CA LEU A 48 9.91 17.20 19.22
C LEU A 48 9.90 15.73 18.82
N ILE A 49 10.03 15.42 17.53
CA ILE A 49 10.12 14.05 17.02
C ILE A 49 11.39 13.35 17.56
N GLU A 50 12.54 14.03 17.58
CA GLU A 50 13.75 13.49 18.22
C GLU A 50 13.58 13.34 19.75
N LEU A 51 12.85 14.27 20.38
CA LEU A 51 12.18 14.17 21.69
C LEU A 51 11.61 12.77 21.98
N ILE A 52 10.57 12.48 21.20
CA ILE A 52 9.75 11.29 21.28
C ILE A 52 10.56 10.04 20.98
N GLN A 53 11.51 10.13 20.04
CA GLN A 53 12.44 9.03 19.74
C GLN A 53 13.29 8.66 20.96
N ASN A 54 13.89 9.65 21.62
CA ASN A 54 14.70 9.42 22.83
C ASN A 54 13.85 8.85 23.97
N ALA A 55 12.62 9.34 24.13
CA ALA A 55 11.66 8.83 25.10
C ALA A 55 11.23 7.37 24.77
N THR A 56 11.12 7.01 23.50
CA THR A 56 10.82 5.62 23.09
C THR A 56 11.98 4.68 23.40
N ASP A 57 13.21 5.10 23.12
CA ASP A 57 14.41 4.29 23.25
C ASP A 57 14.69 3.80 24.68
N VAL A 58 14.22 4.54 25.70
CA VAL A 58 14.42 4.18 27.12
C VAL A 58 13.41 3.16 27.64
N HIS A 59 12.34 2.88 26.90
CA HIS A 59 11.44 1.77 27.21
C HIS A 59 12.11 0.43 26.87
N GLU A 60 11.81 -0.60 27.67
CA GLU A 60 12.41 -1.92 27.50
C GLU A 60 12.04 -2.54 26.15
N ARG A 61 12.98 -3.26 25.54
CA ARG A 61 12.71 -3.96 24.28
C ARG A 61 11.71 -5.09 24.53
N GLY A 62 10.68 -5.17 23.67
CA GLY A 62 9.60 -6.14 23.81
C GLY A 62 8.52 -5.73 24.82
N ALA A 63 8.70 -4.63 25.56
CA ALA A 63 7.59 -3.98 26.24
C ALA A 63 6.67 -3.33 25.20
N HIS A 64 5.38 -3.20 25.51
CA HIS A 64 4.37 -2.65 24.60
C HIS A 64 3.42 -1.66 25.29
N ASP A 65 3.70 -1.32 26.55
CA ASP A 65 2.90 -0.49 27.48
C ASP A 65 3.51 0.91 27.69
N GLY A 66 4.54 1.27 26.92
CA GLY A 66 5.24 2.53 27.07
C GLY A 66 4.35 3.74 26.80
N GLN A 67 4.56 4.81 27.57
CA GLN A 67 3.77 6.03 27.42
C GLN A 67 4.63 7.29 27.47
N ILE A 68 4.20 8.26 26.68
CA ILE A 68 4.82 9.59 26.55
C ILE A 68 3.74 10.65 26.73
N GLU A 69 4.07 11.73 27.44
CA GLU A 69 3.25 12.94 27.48
C GLU A 69 4.00 14.14 26.94
N VAL A 70 3.32 14.91 26.10
CA VAL A 70 3.78 16.17 25.54
C VAL A 70 2.81 17.27 25.99
N LEU A 71 3.32 18.28 26.68
CA LEU A 71 2.53 19.37 27.21
C LEU A 71 3.16 20.71 26.86
N LEU A 72 2.45 21.56 26.12
CA LEU A 72 2.82 22.96 25.92
C LEU A 72 1.95 23.85 26.81
N VAL A 73 2.60 24.68 27.65
CA VAL A 73 1.94 25.72 28.46
C VAL A 73 2.34 27.08 27.90
N GLU A 74 1.42 27.73 27.17
CA GLU A 74 1.77 28.88 26.30
C GLU A 74 2.15 30.16 27.05
N ASP A 75 1.63 30.32 28.27
CA ASP A 75 1.80 31.49 29.15
C ASP A 75 2.66 31.16 30.39
N GLU A 76 3.38 30.03 30.38
CA GLU A 76 4.38 29.73 31.40
C GLU A 76 5.75 30.31 31.05
N GLY A 77 6.17 31.31 31.83
CA GLY A 77 7.39 32.07 31.54
C GLY A 77 7.09 33.22 30.59
N GLU A 78 8.11 33.74 29.90
CA GLU A 78 7.94 34.87 28.99
C GLU A 78 7.32 34.46 27.64
N PHE A 79 7.68 33.28 27.13
CA PHE A 79 7.28 32.79 25.81
C PHE A 79 6.67 31.39 25.81
N GLY A 80 6.29 30.88 26.99
CA GLY A 80 5.75 29.53 27.15
C GLY A 80 6.81 28.47 27.46
N THR A 81 6.34 27.29 27.85
CA THR A 81 7.20 26.16 28.25
C THR A 81 6.63 24.85 27.69
N LEU A 82 7.50 24.06 27.05
CA LEU A 82 7.18 22.73 26.54
C LEU A 82 7.74 21.64 27.47
N TYR A 83 6.96 20.61 27.72
CA TYR A 83 7.32 19.45 28.52
C TYR A 83 7.20 18.18 27.68
N VAL A 84 8.20 17.31 27.79
CA VAL A 84 8.17 15.96 27.23
C VAL A 84 8.53 14.98 28.35
N ALA A 85 7.55 14.21 28.79
CA ALA A 85 7.68 13.24 29.88
C ALA A 85 7.50 11.82 29.38
N ASN A 86 8.19 10.86 29.98
CA ASN A 86 8.10 9.46 29.59
C ASN A 86 8.30 8.49 30.76
N PHE A 87 7.68 7.30 30.65
CA PHE A 87 8.05 6.13 31.45
C PHE A 87 9.30 5.45 30.87
N GLY A 88 9.66 4.27 31.40
CA GLY A 88 10.86 3.54 31.00
C GLY A 88 12.04 3.82 31.94
N LYS A 89 13.26 3.70 31.44
CA LYS A 89 14.46 3.83 32.28
C LYS A 89 14.76 5.29 32.64
N PRO A 90 15.06 5.59 33.91
CA PRO A 90 15.55 6.91 34.30
C PRO A 90 16.94 7.18 33.73
N PHE A 91 17.37 8.45 33.78
CA PHE A 91 18.72 8.86 33.39
C PHE A 91 19.78 8.17 34.25
N SER A 92 20.82 7.68 33.58
CA SER A 92 22.05 7.21 34.19
C SER A 92 23.15 8.27 34.10
N HIS A 93 24.23 8.06 34.86
CA HIS A 93 25.45 8.87 34.73
C HIS A 93 25.94 8.95 33.29
N ASP A 94 25.94 7.83 32.57
CA ASP A 94 26.44 7.77 31.20
C ASP A 94 25.55 8.55 30.24
N ASN A 95 24.24 8.65 30.51
CA ASN A 95 23.35 9.52 29.75
C ASN A 95 23.73 11.00 29.93
N VAL A 96 23.99 11.45 31.16
CA VAL A 96 24.42 12.84 31.42
C VAL A 96 25.77 13.12 30.75
N VAL A 97 26.72 12.20 30.87
CA VAL A 97 28.03 12.33 30.21
C VAL A 97 27.86 12.40 28.68
N ALA A 98 26.99 11.58 28.10
CA ALA A 98 26.71 11.61 26.66
C ALA A 98 26.12 12.95 26.20
N LEU A 99 25.15 13.52 26.93
CA LEU A 99 24.57 14.83 26.60
C LEU A 99 25.60 15.97 26.61
N THR A 100 26.62 15.87 27.47
CA THR A 100 27.67 16.89 27.60
C THR A 100 28.86 16.70 26.64
N ARG A 101 28.87 15.65 25.81
CA ARG A 101 29.91 15.43 24.79
C ARG A 101 29.57 16.17 23.50
N ILE A 102 30.60 16.64 22.80
CA ILE A 102 30.46 17.33 21.51
C ILE A 102 30.55 16.29 20.40
N GLY A 103 29.51 16.18 19.56
CA GLY A 103 29.56 15.43 18.29
C GLY A 103 29.71 13.89 18.38
N MET A 104 29.63 13.27 19.56
CA MET A 104 29.78 11.82 19.72
C MET A 104 28.61 11.22 20.50
N SER A 105 27.79 10.40 19.83
CA SER A 105 26.84 9.51 20.52
C SER A 105 27.57 8.36 21.19
N SER A 106 27.08 7.89 22.32
CA SER A 106 27.50 6.62 22.92
C SER A 106 26.69 5.42 22.42
N LYS A 107 25.68 5.65 21.57
CA LYS A 107 24.82 4.58 21.02
C LYS A 107 25.49 3.97 19.78
N PRO A 108 25.77 2.65 19.76
CA PRO A 108 26.30 1.99 18.57
C PRO A 108 25.23 2.00 17.45
N PRO A 109 25.62 2.18 16.18
CA PRO A 109 24.74 2.02 15.04
C PRO A 109 23.95 0.70 15.11
N GLY A 110 22.63 0.75 14.93
CA GLY A 110 21.78 -0.46 14.86
C GLY A 110 21.05 -0.87 16.13
N GLU A 111 21.50 -0.50 17.33
CA GLU A 111 20.82 -0.87 18.58
C GLU A 111 19.85 0.19 19.10
N ALA A 112 20.10 1.46 18.80
CA ALA A 112 19.26 2.56 19.23
C ALA A 112 19.25 3.67 18.16
N ILE A 113 18.20 4.49 18.19
CA ILE A 113 17.95 5.51 17.19
C ILE A 113 18.67 6.79 17.65
N GLY A 114 19.42 7.45 16.76
CA GLY A 114 20.19 8.66 17.11
C GLY A 114 21.69 8.43 17.40
N ASN A 115 22.36 7.64 16.57
CA ASN A 115 23.81 7.33 16.69
C ASN A 115 24.75 8.50 16.36
N LYS A 116 24.21 9.69 16.05
CA LYS A 116 25.00 10.90 15.79
C LYS A 116 25.19 11.78 17.04
N GLY A 117 24.43 11.56 18.11
CA GLY A 117 24.53 12.38 19.34
C GLY A 117 24.00 13.80 19.15
N LEU A 118 23.21 14.02 18.10
CA LEU A 118 22.66 15.32 17.70
C LEU A 118 21.16 15.45 18.01
N GLY A 119 20.44 14.33 18.26
CA GLY A 119 18.98 14.35 18.41
C GLY A 119 18.48 15.18 19.60
N PHE A 120 19.20 15.19 20.73
CA PHE A 120 18.87 16.12 21.82
C PHE A 120 19.27 17.56 21.47
N ARG A 121 20.32 17.76 20.67
CA ARG A 121 20.84 19.11 20.38
C ARG A 121 19.88 19.96 19.57
N SER A 122 18.96 19.36 18.82
CA SER A 122 17.94 20.11 18.07
C SER A 122 17.02 20.96 18.96
N VAL A 123 16.98 20.73 20.28
CA VAL A 123 16.25 21.62 21.21
C VAL A 123 16.80 23.04 21.24
N SER A 124 18.07 23.26 20.85
CA SER A 124 18.68 24.60 20.78
C SER A 124 17.94 25.52 19.80
N HIS A 125 17.14 24.96 18.89
CA HIS A 125 16.29 25.73 18.00
C HIS A 125 15.19 26.49 18.73
N VAL A 126 14.72 25.99 19.87
CA VAL A 126 13.56 26.55 20.59
C VAL A 126 13.87 26.92 22.04
N CYS A 127 14.98 26.45 22.61
CA CYS A 127 15.31 26.58 24.03
C CYS A 127 16.83 26.71 24.25
N ASP A 128 17.26 27.69 25.05
CA ASP A 128 18.68 27.90 25.38
C ASP A 128 19.13 27.18 26.66
N ALA A 129 18.20 26.93 27.58
CA ALA A 129 18.48 26.32 28.88
C ALA A 129 17.46 25.20 29.18
N PRO A 130 17.54 24.07 28.47
CA PRO A 130 16.67 22.94 28.74
C PRO A 130 16.96 22.38 30.13
N GLU A 131 15.92 21.90 30.78
CA GLU A 131 15.96 21.33 32.11
C GLU A 131 15.57 19.86 32.03
N ILE A 132 16.33 19.00 32.70
CA ILE A 132 16.09 17.56 32.76
C ILE A 132 15.84 17.20 34.22
N TYR A 133 14.73 16.51 34.47
CA TYR A 133 14.39 15.93 35.76
C TYR A 133 14.15 14.44 35.58
N SER A 134 14.80 13.62 36.38
CA SER A 134 14.73 12.16 36.24
C SER A 134 14.77 11.48 37.58
N GLN A 135 14.07 10.36 37.70
CA GLN A 135 13.96 9.60 38.93
C GLN A 135 15.27 8.89 39.27
N ALA A 136 15.46 8.59 40.56
CA ALA A 136 16.45 7.60 40.94
C ALA A 136 16.01 6.21 40.45
N PRO A 137 16.93 5.27 40.20
CA PRO A 137 16.56 3.90 39.87
C PRO A 137 15.60 3.33 40.93
N HIS A 138 14.51 2.68 40.48
CA HIS A 138 13.47 2.07 41.31
C HIS A 138 12.60 3.03 42.15
N ALA A 139 12.70 4.35 41.96
CA ALA A 139 11.77 5.30 42.58
C ALA A 139 10.38 5.22 41.95
N VAL A 140 9.32 5.20 42.78
CA VAL A 140 7.91 5.10 42.35
C VAL A 140 7.06 6.05 43.18
N GLY A 141 6.19 6.83 42.52
CA GLY A 141 5.15 7.63 43.19
C GLY A 141 5.65 8.69 44.16
N LEU A 142 6.84 9.24 43.94
CA LEU A 142 7.44 10.25 44.82
C LEU A 142 6.88 11.65 44.58
N SER A 143 6.96 12.53 45.58
CA SER A 143 6.50 13.92 45.47
C SER A 143 7.36 14.81 44.57
N SER A 144 8.57 14.35 44.23
CA SER A 144 9.58 15.03 43.42
C SER A 144 10.50 14.01 42.75
N PHE A 145 11.24 14.43 41.74
CA PHE A 145 12.31 13.63 41.15
C PHE A 145 13.53 13.58 42.08
N GLU A 146 14.04 12.39 42.39
CA GLU A 146 15.18 12.23 43.32
C GLU A 146 16.48 11.80 42.64
N GLY A 147 16.48 11.67 41.31
CA GLY A 147 17.65 11.27 40.52
C GLY A 147 18.42 12.46 39.97
N PHE A 148 18.65 12.46 38.65
CA PHE A 148 19.33 13.55 37.97
C PHE A 148 18.38 14.70 37.68
N CYS A 149 18.58 15.83 38.34
CA CYS A 149 17.90 17.11 38.09
C CYS A 149 18.93 18.18 37.73
N PHE A 150 18.97 18.60 36.47
CA PHE A 150 19.99 19.53 35.98
C PHE A 150 19.55 20.33 34.75
N THR A 151 20.18 21.48 34.56
CA THR A 151 20.18 22.28 33.33
C THR A 151 21.61 22.43 32.82
N PHE A 152 21.85 23.33 31.87
CA PHE A 152 23.18 23.65 31.35
C PHE A 152 23.53 25.10 31.60
N ALA A 153 24.82 25.36 31.81
CA ALA A 153 25.33 26.69 32.08
C ALA A 153 25.11 27.65 30.91
N ARG A 154 24.62 28.84 31.23
CA ARG A 154 24.56 30.00 30.33
C ARG A 154 25.79 30.88 30.54
N PRO A 155 26.08 31.82 29.62
CA PRO A 155 27.20 32.74 29.77
C PRO A 155 27.22 33.51 31.10
N ALA A 156 26.03 33.78 31.67
CA ALA A 156 25.88 34.44 32.97
C ALA A 156 26.27 33.57 34.18
N ASP A 157 26.27 32.24 34.02
CA ASP A 157 26.60 31.29 35.10
C ASP A 157 28.12 31.05 35.19
N LEU A 158 28.85 31.29 34.10
CA LEU A 158 30.30 31.01 33.97
C LEU A 158 31.19 31.82 34.93
N PRO A 159 30.98 33.14 35.18
CA PRO A 159 31.86 33.92 36.05
C PRO A 159 31.97 33.38 37.47
N SER A 160 30.91 32.75 37.98
CA SER A 160 30.91 32.13 39.32
C SER A 160 31.73 30.84 39.40
N ARG A 161 32.09 30.26 38.25
CA ARG A 161 32.72 28.93 38.13
C ARG A 161 34.12 28.98 37.53
N ILE A 162 34.43 30.02 36.78
CA ILE A 162 35.71 30.20 36.08
C ILE A 162 36.38 31.47 36.65
N PRO A 163 37.30 31.33 37.61
CA PRO A 163 37.92 32.48 38.27
C PRO A 163 38.95 33.20 37.39
N ASN A 164 39.58 32.50 36.44
CA ASN A 164 40.57 33.09 35.54
C ASN A 164 39.88 33.84 34.40
N LEU A 165 40.21 35.13 34.22
CA LEU A 165 39.54 36.01 33.25
C LEU A 165 39.76 35.62 31.80
N THR A 166 40.96 35.14 31.44
CA THR A 166 41.29 34.67 30.09
C THR A 166 40.49 33.43 29.74
N VAL A 167 40.48 32.44 30.65
CA VAL A 167 39.69 31.22 30.50
C VAL A 167 38.20 31.55 30.45
N LEU A 168 37.73 32.53 31.23
CA LEU A 168 36.33 32.97 31.22
C LEU A 168 35.95 33.60 29.88
N ALA A 169 36.80 34.47 29.32
CA ALA A 169 36.56 35.11 28.02
C ALA A 169 36.47 34.07 26.90
N LEU A 170 37.41 33.13 26.85
CA LEU A 170 37.39 32.01 25.90
C LEU A 170 36.18 31.10 26.12
N ALA A 171 35.82 30.82 27.37
CA ALA A 171 34.64 30.01 27.69
C ALA A 171 33.34 30.66 27.22
N GLN A 172 33.19 31.97 27.43
CA GLN A 172 32.03 32.73 26.96
C GLN A 172 31.94 32.76 25.44
N SER A 173 33.08 32.77 24.75
CA SER A 173 33.14 32.72 23.29
C SER A 173 32.83 31.33 22.74
N ASP A 174 33.43 30.27 23.29
CA ASP A 174 33.60 29.03 22.53
C ASP A 174 33.04 27.77 23.22
N LEU A 175 32.60 27.85 24.48
CA LEU A 175 31.95 26.68 25.10
C LEU A 175 30.64 26.36 24.36
N PRO A 176 30.48 25.13 23.83
CA PRO A 176 29.26 24.77 23.15
C PRO A 176 28.06 24.71 24.09
N MET A 177 26.87 24.94 23.54
CA MET A 177 25.63 24.67 24.24
C MET A 177 25.61 23.21 24.73
N PHE A 178 25.08 23.00 25.94
CA PHE A 178 25.03 21.73 26.67
C PHE A 178 26.35 21.18 27.21
N PHE A 179 27.45 21.95 27.16
CA PHE A 179 28.74 21.45 27.62
C PHE A 179 28.83 21.27 29.14
N LEU A 180 28.31 22.23 29.91
CA LEU A 180 28.49 22.29 31.35
C LEU A 180 27.15 22.10 32.08
N PRO A 181 26.91 20.94 32.73
CA PRO A 181 25.66 20.71 33.44
C PRO A 181 25.66 21.40 34.82
N ILE A 182 24.51 21.94 35.22
CA ILE A 182 24.29 22.64 36.50
C ILE A 182 23.13 21.96 37.24
N VAL A 183 23.31 21.70 38.53
CA VAL A 183 22.26 21.09 39.38
C VAL A 183 21.05 22.03 39.49
N LEU A 184 19.85 21.46 39.40
CA LEU A 184 18.60 22.13 39.73
C LEU A 184 18.13 21.64 41.10
N GLU A 185 18.01 22.55 42.06
CA GLU A 185 17.51 22.23 43.40
C GLU A 185 15.99 22.38 43.49
N GLU A 186 15.43 23.33 42.74
CA GLU A 186 14.00 23.60 42.71
C GLU A 186 13.31 22.79 41.60
N GLN A 187 12.11 22.30 41.90
CA GLN A 187 11.26 21.61 40.93
C GLN A 187 9.91 22.32 40.81
N PRO A 188 9.53 22.81 39.61
CA PRO A 188 8.22 23.39 39.37
C PRO A 188 7.08 22.44 39.73
N GLU A 189 5.88 22.98 40.01
CA GLU A 189 4.73 22.17 40.40
C GLU A 189 4.32 21.15 39.32
N ILE A 190 4.34 21.55 38.05
CA ILE A 190 4.07 20.65 36.90
C ILE A 190 5.09 19.50 36.86
N VAL A 191 6.38 19.78 37.11
CA VAL A 191 7.43 18.75 37.19
C VAL A 191 7.16 17.77 38.34
N ARG A 192 6.77 18.29 39.52
CA ARG A 192 6.41 17.45 40.67
C ARG A 192 5.16 16.61 40.42
N ASP A 193 4.21 17.09 39.62
CA ASP A 193 3.03 16.31 39.21
C ASP A 193 3.43 15.08 38.39
N TYR A 194 4.33 15.22 37.42
CA TYR A 194 4.87 14.07 36.68
C TYR A 194 5.55 13.05 37.61
N ALA A 195 6.32 13.50 38.61
CA ALA A 195 6.93 12.61 39.60
C ALA A 195 5.88 11.82 40.40
N LYS A 196 4.82 12.49 40.88
CA LYS A 196 3.71 11.85 41.61
C LYS A 196 2.98 10.80 40.76
N ARG A 197 2.87 11.07 39.46
CA ARG A 197 2.29 10.17 38.46
C ARG A 197 3.26 9.07 38.00
N SER A 198 4.42 8.95 38.66
CA SER A 198 5.45 7.92 38.44
C SER A 198 6.14 7.97 37.08
N PHE A 199 6.14 9.11 36.39
CA PHE A 199 6.99 9.29 35.22
C PHE A 199 8.46 9.13 35.59
N SER A 200 9.23 8.49 34.71
CA SER A 200 10.65 8.24 34.94
C SER A 200 11.49 9.49 34.71
N SER A 201 11.14 10.27 33.69
CA SER A 201 11.83 11.53 33.36
C SER A 201 10.88 12.54 32.73
N VAL A 202 11.22 13.82 32.89
CA VAL A 202 10.62 14.94 32.15
C VAL A 202 11.73 15.88 31.68
N ILE A 203 11.64 16.27 30.41
CA ILE A 203 12.45 17.33 29.80
C ILE A 203 11.55 18.56 29.71
N ARG A 204 11.97 19.65 30.36
CA ARG A 204 11.28 20.94 30.38
C ARG A 204 12.08 21.94 29.54
N LEU A 205 11.41 22.58 28.59
CA LEU A 205 11.98 23.49 27.61
C LEU A 205 11.31 24.87 27.74
N PRO A 206 11.86 25.78 28.55
CA PRO A 206 11.47 27.19 28.51
C PRO A 206 11.79 27.75 27.12
N LEU A 207 10.77 28.26 26.42
CA LEU A 207 10.93 28.69 25.04
C LEU A 207 11.65 30.05 24.99
N ARG A 208 12.58 30.19 24.03
CA ARG A 208 13.46 31.37 23.95
C ARG A 208 12.73 32.64 23.52
N ASP A 209 11.77 32.52 22.62
CA ASP A 209 11.11 33.64 21.95
C ASP A 209 9.74 33.22 21.39
N GLY A 210 8.94 34.20 20.95
CA GLY A 210 7.62 33.95 20.38
C GLY A 210 7.63 33.12 19.08
N ALA A 211 8.72 33.13 18.31
CA ALA A 211 8.85 32.26 17.14
C ALA A 211 9.01 30.79 17.57
N SER A 212 9.77 30.55 18.63
CA SER A 212 9.94 29.24 19.26
C SER A 212 8.62 28.69 19.82
N LEU A 213 7.75 29.55 20.36
CA LEU A 213 6.38 29.19 20.74
C LEU A 213 5.56 28.70 19.56
N THR A 214 5.54 29.46 18.47
CA THR A 214 4.82 29.06 17.25
C THR A 214 5.33 27.72 16.73
N ILE A 215 6.66 27.54 16.64
CA ILE A 215 7.28 26.28 16.20
C ILE A 215 6.88 25.11 17.12
N ALA A 216 6.95 25.30 18.43
CA ALA A 216 6.57 24.25 19.39
C ALA A 216 5.08 23.90 19.28
N ARG A 217 4.21 24.89 19.12
CA ARG A 217 2.77 24.68 18.91
C ARG A 217 2.50 23.90 17.62
N ASP A 218 3.11 24.31 16.52
CA ASP A 218 2.95 23.66 15.22
C ASP A 218 3.45 22.20 15.26
N GLU A 219 4.60 21.94 15.91
CA GLU A 219 5.11 20.56 16.07
C GLU A 219 4.18 19.71 16.96
N VAL A 220 3.65 20.26 18.07
CA VAL A 220 2.70 19.55 18.94
C VAL A 220 1.42 19.20 18.18
N VAL A 221 0.81 20.16 17.49
CA VAL A 221 -0.40 19.93 16.67
C VAL A 221 -0.11 18.91 15.56
N GLY A 222 1.06 19.01 14.93
CA GLY A 222 1.52 18.12 13.87
C GLY A 222 1.69 16.66 14.26
N LEU A 223 1.87 16.32 15.55
CA LEU A 223 1.96 14.92 15.98
C LEU A 223 0.67 14.13 15.70
N SER A 224 -0.48 14.82 15.58
CA SER A 224 -1.77 14.21 15.28
C SER A 224 -2.00 13.94 13.78
N ASP A 225 -1.04 14.25 12.90
CA ASP A 225 -1.18 14.04 11.47
C ASP A 225 -1.33 12.55 11.11
N GLY A 226 -2.54 12.18 10.69
CA GLY A 226 -2.87 10.83 10.25
C GLY A 226 -2.22 10.43 8.91
N SER A 227 -1.62 11.36 8.17
CA SER A 227 -0.93 11.07 6.90
C SER A 227 0.38 10.29 7.10
N ALA A 228 0.98 10.41 8.29
CA ALA A 228 2.21 9.73 8.66
C ALA A 228 2.13 9.29 10.14
N PRO A 229 1.42 8.18 10.43
CA PRO A 229 1.12 7.78 11.80
C PRO A 229 2.39 7.54 12.65
N LEU A 230 2.60 8.40 13.64
CA LEU A 230 3.80 8.45 14.47
C LEU A 230 4.12 7.12 15.17
N LEU A 231 3.11 6.47 15.75
CA LEU A 231 3.28 5.25 16.56
C LEU A 231 3.39 3.96 15.73
N LEU A 232 3.23 4.02 14.40
CA LEU A 232 3.06 2.82 13.56
C LEU A 232 4.15 1.77 13.75
N PHE A 233 5.41 2.19 13.78
CA PHE A 233 6.58 1.31 13.94
C PHE A 233 7.23 1.39 15.33
N LEU A 234 6.71 2.23 16.24
CA LEU A 234 7.19 2.33 17.62
C LEU A 234 6.53 1.26 18.47
N ASP A 235 7.06 0.04 18.38
CA ASP A 235 6.50 -1.14 19.04
C ASP A 235 6.48 -1.06 20.58
N ARG A 236 7.37 -0.24 21.16
CA ARG A 236 7.50 -0.07 22.61
C ARG A 236 6.43 0.81 23.25
N LEU A 237 5.69 1.57 22.45
CA LEU A 237 4.69 2.50 22.94
C LEU A 237 3.28 1.95 22.77
N GLU A 238 2.47 2.14 23.80
CA GLU A 238 1.01 2.00 23.75
C GLU A 238 0.34 3.33 23.48
N LYS A 239 0.89 4.43 24.05
CA LYS A 239 0.17 5.69 24.17
C LYS A 239 1.07 6.91 24.09
N LEU A 240 0.62 7.93 23.36
CA LEU A 240 1.16 9.28 23.43
C LEU A 240 0.02 10.26 23.68
N ASN A 241 0.12 11.04 24.74
CA ASN A 241 -0.82 12.11 25.05
C ASN A 241 -0.18 13.46 24.73
N ALA A 242 -0.87 14.30 23.98
CA ALA A 242 -0.42 15.64 23.65
C ALA A 242 -1.46 16.67 24.06
N LYS A 243 -1.00 17.78 24.64
CA LYS A 243 -1.85 18.85 25.14
C LYS A 243 -1.19 20.22 24.97
N VAL A 244 -1.99 21.21 24.57
CA VAL A 244 -1.66 22.64 24.64
C VAL A 244 -2.64 23.28 25.61
N GLN A 245 -2.13 24.04 26.58
CA GLN A 245 -2.96 24.68 27.60
C GLN A 245 -2.40 26.04 28.06
N THR A 246 -3.22 26.77 28.81
CA THR A 246 -2.78 27.91 29.62
C THR A 246 -2.33 27.45 31.01
N ARG A 247 -1.67 28.33 31.77
CA ARG A 247 -1.23 28.10 33.15
C ARG A 247 -2.41 27.93 34.09
N ALA A 248 -3.56 28.54 33.77
CA ALA A 248 -4.82 28.30 34.48
C ALA A 248 -5.37 26.88 34.28
N GLY A 249 -4.82 26.13 33.32
CA GLY A 249 -5.23 24.77 32.97
C GLY A 249 -6.27 24.71 31.85
N ASP A 250 -6.59 25.84 31.23
CA ASP A 250 -7.54 25.88 30.11
C ASP A 250 -6.93 25.16 28.91
N VAL A 251 -7.61 24.12 28.44
CA VAL A 251 -7.14 23.27 27.35
C VAL A 251 -7.46 23.94 26.02
N LEU A 252 -6.43 24.22 25.23
CA LEU A 252 -6.56 24.81 23.90
C LEU A 252 -6.62 23.73 22.83
N GLU A 253 -5.77 22.72 22.94
CA GLU A 253 -5.71 21.55 22.06
C GLU A 253 -5.38 20.31 22.89
N SER A 254 -5.96 19.15 22.56
CA SER A 254 -5.56 17.88 23.15
C SER A 254 -5.96 16.71 22.29
N PHE A 255 -5.07 15.72 22.18
CA PHE A 255 -5.35 14.46 21.52
C PHE A 255 -4.51 13.34 22.15
N VAL A 256 -5.00 12.12 21.95
CA VAL A 256 -4.32 10.90 22.38
C VAL A 256 -4.10 10.03 21.16
N LEU A 257 -2.87 9.57 20.98
CA LEU A 257 -2.51 8.52 20.04
C LEU A 257 -2.40 7.21 20.81
N GLU A 258 -3.16 6.21 20.39
CA GLU A 258 -3.14 4.87 20.97
C GLU A 258 -2.77 3.84 19.92
N ARG A 259 -1.98 2.87 20.35
CA ARG A 259 -1.47 1.78 19.54
C ARG A 259 -1.75 0.46 20.25
N SER A 260 -2.29 -0.49 19.49
CA SER A 260 -2.30 -1.90 19.90
C SER A 260 -1.83 -2.77 18.75
N GLU A 261 -1.18 -3.89 19.09
CA GLU A 261 -0.66 -4.84 18.12
C GLU A 261 -1.11 -6.25 18.47
N LYS A 262 -1.60 -6.99 17.47
CA LYS A 262 -1.99 -8.40 17.61
C LYS A 262 -1.33 -9.23 16.53
N ALA A 263 -0.49 -10.19 16.93
CA ALA A 263 0.15 -11.11 15.99
C ALA A 263 -0.89 -11.94 15.22
N VAL A 264 -0.61 -12.20 13.94
CA VAL A 264 -1.40 -13.10 13.10
C VAL A 264 -0.82 -14.50 13.23
N SER A 265 -1.57 -15.40 13.88
CA SER A 265 -1.13 -16.78 14.10
C SER A 265 -0.87 -17.53 12.80
N ALA A 266 0.16 -18.38 12.77
CA ALA A 266 0.47 -19.30 11.66
C ALA A 266 0.74 -18.62 10.30
N ALA A 267 1.15 -17.35 10.31
CA ALA A 267 1.63 -16.68 9.11
C ALA A 267 3.02 -17.21 8.71
N ALA A 268 3.26 -17.35 7.41
CA ALA A 268 4.58 -17.72 6.86
C ALA A 268 5.61 -16.58 6.96
N VAL A 269 5.14 -15.38 7.29
CA VAL A 269 5.91 -14.16 7.53
C VAL A 269 5.54 -13.64 8.92
N GLU A 270 6.43 -12.90 9.58
CA GLU A 270 6.11 -12.23 10.84
C GLU A 270 5.09 -11.12 10.56
N ALA A 271 3.81 -11.40 10.83
CA ALA A 271 2.69 -10.51 10.54
C ALA A 271 1.89 -10.19 11.79
N SER A 272 1.42 -8.94 11.88
CA SER A 272 0.55 -8.46 12.93
C SER A 272 -0.48 -7.45 12.39
N ILE A 273 -1.55 -7.28 13.16
CA ILE A 273 -2.52 -6.23 12.96
C ILE A 273 -2.22 -5.13 13.97
N VAL A 274 -1.82 -3.97 13.47
CA VAL A 274 -1.61 -2.78 14.28
C VAL A 274 -2.85 -1.89 14.15
N THR A 275 -3.46 -1.56 15.28
CA THR A 275 -4.58 -0.63 15.34
C THR A 275 -4.09 0.69 15.92
N LEU A 276 -4.21 1.77 15.14
CA LEU A 276 -3.86 3.13 15.54
C LEU A 276 -5.12 3.99 15.55
N ASN A 277 -5.56 4.47 16.71
CA ASN A 277 -6.77 5.28 16.85
C ASN A 277 -7.99 4.69 16.10
N GLY A 278 -8.13 3.35 16.10
CA GLY A 278 -9.18 2.62 15.41
C GLY A 278 -8.89 2.22 13.95
N ALA A 279 -7.90 2.83 13.29
CA ALA A 279 -7.49 2.45 11.93
C ALA A 279 -6.61 1.20 11.94
N ASN A 280 -6.93 0.22 11.09
CA ASN A 280 -6.23 -1.07 11.10
C ASN A 280 -5.21 -1.19 9.96
N TRP A 281 -4.02 -1.66 10.32
CA TRP A 281 -2.88 -1.87 9.44
C TRP A 281 -2.45 -3.32 9.48
N LEU A 282 -2.16 -3.91 8.32
CA LEU A 282 -1.34 -5.11 8.28
C LEU A 282 0.12 -4.69 8.31
N LEU A 283 0.83 -5.08 9.36
CA LEU A 283 2.26 -4.88 9.52
C LEU A 283 2.96 -6.22 9.33
N VAL A 284 3.88 -6.28 8.38
CA VAL A 284 4.80 -7.42 8.20
C VAL A 284 6.21 -6.98 8.50
N ARG A 285 6.94 -7.77 9.28
CA ARG A 285 8.32 -7.49 9.70
C ARG A 285 9.29 -8.57 9.23
N ASN A 286 10.54 -8.17 9.15
CA ASN A 286 11.66 -9.09 9.02
C ASN A 286 12.92 -8.46 9.62
N GLN A 287 13.86 -9.32 10.01
CA GLN A 287 15.16 -8.91 10.48
C GLN A 287 16.25 -9.33 9.48
N ILE A 288 17.23 -8.46 9.30
CA ILE A 288 18.43 -8.72 8.51
C ILE A 288 19.54 -9.11 9.49
N PRO A 289 20.17 -10.29 9.33
CA PRO A 289 21.28 -10.70 10.19
C PRO A 289 22.38 -9.65 10.27
N GLU A 290 22.91 -9.42 11.48
CA GLU A 290 23.97 -8.45 11.75
C GLU A 290 25.17 -8.60 10.80
N ALA A 291 25.58 -9.84 10.51
CA ALA A 291 26.68 -10.12 9.60
C ALA A 291 26.45 -9.59 8.16
N LEU A 292 25.20 -9.56 7.68
CA LEU A 292 24.88 -8.97 6.37
C LEU A 292 24.87 -7.44 6.45
N MET A 293 24.39 -6.88 7.55
CA MET A 293 24.41 -5.44 7.80
C MET A 293 25.86 -4.93 7.84
N GLN A 294 26.74 -5.58 8.61
CA GLN A 294 28.16 -5.23 8.71
C GLN A 294 28.87 -5.32 7.36
N ARG A 295 28.62 -6.36 6.56
CA ARG A 295 29.17 -6.46 5.19
C ARG A 295 28.74 -5.29 4.31
N ALA A 296 27.44 -4.97 4.27
CA ALA A 296 26.96 -3.86 3.46
C ALA A 296 27.48 -2.49 3.95
N ILE A 297 27.73 -2.35 5.26
CA ILE A 297 28.39 -1.18 5.84
C ILE A 297 29.84 -1.10 5.39
N ASP A 298 30.59 -2.20 5.46
CA ASP A 298 31.98 -2.27 5.01
C ASP A 298 32.12 -1.92 3.53
N ASP A 299 31.21 -2.43 2.69
CA ASP A 299 31.14 -2.09 1.27
C ASP A 299 30.86 -0.60 1.09
N GLY A 300 29.89 -0.05 1.83
CA GLY A 300 29.53 1.37 1.78
C GLY A 300 30.66 2.29 2.25
N VAL A 301 31.40 1.92 3.30
CA VAL A 301 32.57 2.68 3.78
C VAL A 301 33.70 2.61 2.75
N SER A 302 33.96 1.43 2.19
CA SER A 302 34.98 1.24 1.14
C SER A 302 34.66 2.06 -0.11
N ALA A 303 33.38 2.15 -0.47
CA ALA A 303 32.88 2.98 -1.57
C ALA A 303 32.74 4.48 -1.20
N LYS A 304 33.14 4.89 0.01
CA LYS A 304 32.99 6.26 0.54
C LYS A 304 31.55 6.79 0.58
N GLN A 305 30.58 5.89 0.60
CA GLN A 305 29.14 6.17 0.76
C GLN A 305 28.75 6.32 2.23
N LEU A 306 29.51 5.72 3.15
CA LEU A 306 29.28 5.75 4.60
C LEU A 306 30.55 6.18 5.34
N HIS A 307 30.36 6.86 6.48
CA HIS A 307 31.45 7.20 7.39
C HIS A 307 31.92 5.98 8.19
N SER A 308 33.21 5.91 8.54
CA SER A 308 33.82 4.75 9.24
C SER A 308 33.19 4.44 10.60
N SER A 309 32.59 5.42 11.27
CA SER A 309 31.86 5.24 12.54
C SER A 309 30.69 4.24 12.42
N TRP A 310 30.18 3.97 11.21
CA TRP A 310 29.14 2.97 11.01
C TRP A 310 29.63 1.53 11.20
N LYS A 311 30.94 1.28 11.15
CA LYS A 311 31.53 -0.05 11.38
C LYS A 311 31.30 -0.59 12.79
N GLU A 312 30.97 0.27 13.74
CA GLU A 312 30.60 -0.11 15.11
C GLU A 312 29.15 -0.64 15.20
N TRP A 313 28.52 -0.95 14.06
CA TRP A 313 27.16 -1.49 14.02
C TRP A 313 27.02 -2.76 14.85
N ARG A 314 25.97 -2.79 15.68
CA ARG A 314 25.57 -3.94 16.49
C ARG A 314 24.11 -4.26 16.29
N GLY A 315 23.79 -5.55 16.36
CA GLY A 315 22.42 -6.05 16.26
C GLY A 315 21.92 -6.22 14.82
N VAL A 316 20.69 -6.72 14.72
CA VAL A 316 20.02 -6.98 13.45
C VAL A 316 19.55 -5.69 12.79
N GLY A 317 19.46 -5.69 11.45
CA GLY A 317 18.71 -4.67 10.72
C GLY A 317 17.22 -4.97 10.79
N GLU A 318 16.39 -3.94 10.86
CA GLU A 318 14.93 -4.09 10.90
C GLU A 318 14.30 -3.64 9.59
N ILE A 319 13.22 -4.33 9.21
CA ILE A 319 12.33 -3.97 8.12
C ILE A 319 10.89 -4.11 8.59
N GLY A 320 10.05 -3.13 8.25
CA GLY A 320 8.61 -3.21 8.42
C GLY A 320 7.87 -2.67 7.20
N LEU A 321 6.85 -3.39 6.73
CA LEU A 321 5.91 -2.91 5.71
C LEU A 321 4.53 -2.82 6.33
N ALA A 322 3.90 -1.66 6.27
CA ALA A 322 2.55 -1.46 6.75
C ALA A 322 1.63 -1.06 5.59
N VAL A 323 0.50 -1.75 5.44
CA VAL A 323 -0.55 -1.39 4.47
C VAL A 323 -1.91 -1.25 5.16
N PRO A 324 -2.74 -0.28 4.74
CA PRO A 324 -4.04 -0.06 5.34
C PRO A 324 -5.02 -1.19 4.98
N LEU A 325 -5.85 -1.62 5.93
CA LEU A 325 -6.83 -2.71 5.71
C LEU A 325 -8.25 -2.20 5.47
N ASP A 326 -8.63 -1.15 6.20
CA ASP A 326 -10.00 -0.61 6.25
C ASP A 326 -10.12 0.84 5.75
N HIS A 327 -9.00 1.48 5.40
CA HIS A 327 -8.94 2.86 4.93
C HIS A 327 -8.01 3.02 3.71
N GLU A 328 -7.91 4.23 3.19
CA GLU A 328 -6.97 4.60 2.12
C GLU A 328 -5.92 5.54 2.68
N ILE A 329 -4.70 5.46 2.14
CA ILE A 329 -3.66 6.45 2.41
C ILE A 329 -3.50 7.37 1.21
N ALA A 330 -3.31 8.67 1.47
CA ALA A 330 -3.04 9.64 0.42
C ALA A 330 -1.58 9.57 -0.06
N SER A 331 -0.65 9.43 0.89
CA SER A 331 0.78 9.53 0.65
C SER A 331 1.55 8.42 1.37
N PRO A 332 2.13 7.45 0.64
CA PRO A 332 3.01 6.47 1.25
C PRO A 332 4.29 7.13 1.78
N ARG A 333 4.84 6.63 2.89
CA ARG A 333 5.94 7.27 3.64
C ARG A 333 7.05 6.29 4.02
N LEU A 334 8.28 6.76 3.95
CA LEU A 334 9.45 6.09 4.52
C LEU A 334 9.57 6.41 6.01
N TYR A 335 10.06 5.43 6.77
CA TYR A 335 10.30 5.52 8.20
C TYR A 335 11.71 5.04 8.51
N THR A 336 12.36 5.76 9.42
CA THR A 336 13.50 5.26 10.20
C THR A 336 13.07 5.34 11.65
N PHE A 337 12.30 4.33 12.07
CA PHE A 337 11.46 4.23 13.26
C PHE A 337 10.32 5.26 13.32
N LEU A 338 10.64 6.53 13.10
CA LEU A 338 9.72 7.65 12.98
C LEU A 338 9.51 8.04 11.52
N PRO A 339 8.39 8.71 11.19
CA PRO A 339 8.11 9.14 9.84
C PRO A 339 9.20 10.09 9.34
N MET A 340 9.71 9.81 8.15
CA MET A 340 10.60 10.72 7.44
C MET A 340 9.81 11.93 6.89
N GLY A 341 10.52 13.00 6.54
CA GLY A 341 9.91 14.28 6.16
C GLY A 341 9.05 14.20 4.90
N GLU A 342 8.31 15.27 4.59
CA GLU A 342 7.19 15.19 3.63
C GLU A 342 7.53 14.73 2.20
N GLY A 343 8.80 14.84 1.78
CA GLY A 343 9.27 14.35 0.49
C GLY A 343 9.64 12.86 0.46
N ALA A 344 9.73 12.19 1.60
CA ALA A 344 10.23 10.83 1.73
C ALA A 344 9.14 9.78 1.45
N THR A 345 8.76 9.66 0.19
CA THR A 345 7.71 8.73 -0.26
C THR A 345 8.20 7.28 -0.28
N ALA A 346 7.39 6.33 0.21
CA ALA A 346 7.70 4.91 0.11
C ALA A 346 7.43 4.34 -1.30
N PRO A 347 8.13 3.27 -1.71
CA PRO A 347 8.09 2.75 -3.07
C PRO A 347 6.86 1.90 -3.41
N PHE A 348 5.89 1.74 -2.50
CA PHE A 348 4.63 1.03 -2.73
C PHE A 348 3.51 1.77 -1.99
N GLN A 349 2.26 1.29 -2.09
CA GLN A 349 1.10 1.95 -1.50
C GLN A 349 0.88 1.55 -0.03
N GLY A 350 1.91 1.83 0.76
CA GLY A 350 1.96 1.64 2.20
C GLY A 350 3.14 2.40 2.80
N HIS A 351 3.43 2.13 4.07
CA HIS A 351 4.57 2.71 4.77
C HIS A 351 5.71 1.70 4.86
N LEU A 352 6.94 2.16 4.62
CA LEU A 352 8.15 1.34 4.66
C LEU A 352 9.06 1.83 5.78
N HIS A 353 9.25 0.97 6.77
CA HIS A 353 10.26 1.12 7.79
C HIS A 353 11.52 0.32 7.45
N GLY A 354 12.67 0.92 7.73
CA GLY A 354 13.89 0.15 7.89
C GLY A 354 14.98 0.91 8.60
N SER A 355 16.01 0.20 9.04
CA SER A 355 17.21 0.78 9.66
C SER A 355 18.13 1.46 8.63
N PHE A 356 17.54 2.29 7.78
CA PHE A 356 18.20 2.98 6.67
C PHE A 356 19.23 4.02 7.13
N PHE A 357 20.10 4.39 6.20
CA PHE A 357 20.90 5.61 6.25
C PHE A 357 20.23 6.73 5.44
N PRO A 358 19.48 7.65 6.09
CA PRO A 358 18.79 8.72 5.40
C PRO A 358 19.67 9.94 5.12
N SER A 359 19.23 10.80 4.20
CA SER A 359 19.79 12.14 4.01
C SER A 359 19.71 12.95 5.31
N SER A 360 20.56 13.97 5.48
CA SER A 360 20.57 14.82 6.70
C SER A 360 19.20 15.42 6.99
N ASN A 361 18.51 15.92 5.96
CA ASN A 361 17.15 16.47 6.07
C ASN A 361 16.04 15.40 6.19
N ARG A 362 16.37 14.10 6.18
CA ARG A 362 15.44 12.95 6.19
C ARG A 362 14.28 13.08 5.19
N LYS A 363 14.50 13.70 4.02
CA LYS A 363 13.50 13.78 2.93
C LYS A 363 13.75 12.78 1.79
N ALA A 364 14.88 12.07 1.81
CA ALA A 364 15.25 11.10 0.80
C ALA A 364 16.15 9.99 1.37
N LEU A 365 16.24 8.89 0.63
CA LEU A 365 17.21 7.82 0.81
C LEU A 365 17.99 7.63 -0.50
N ASP A 366 19.30 7.45 -0.41
CA ASP A 366 20.08 7.02 -1.58
C ASP A 366 20.05 5.50 -1.68
N ALA A 367 19.36 4.98 -2.69
CA ALA A 367 19.28 3.55 -3.01
C ALA A 367 20.57 2.99 -3.65
N GLY A 368 21.52 3.86 -3.98
CA GLY A 368 22.89 3.52 -4.37
C GLY A 368 23.77 3.10 -3.19
N VAL A 369 23.48 3.60 -1.97
CA VAL A 369 24.21 3.22 -0.75
C VAL A 369 24.03 1.73 -0.48
N ALA A 370 25.13 1.00 -0.34
CA ALA A 370 25.14 -0.46 -0.17
C ALA A 370 24.18 -0.94 0.95
N LEU A 371 24.19 -0.25 2.10
CA LEU A 371 23.29 -0.52 3.22
C LEU A 371 21.80 -0.34 2.84
N ASN A 372 21.43 0.80 2.27
CA ASN A 372 20.03 1.07 1.87
C ASN A 372 19.56 0.08 0.80
N ARG A 373 20.43 -0.25 -0.17
CA ARG A 373 20.17 -1.23 -1.21
C ARG A 373 19.89 -2.62 -0.62
N LEU A 374 20.66 -3.06 0.36
CA LEU A 374 20.44 -4.33 1.07
C LEU A 374 19.05 -4.37 1.71
N ILE A 375 18.71 -3.31 2.46
CA ILE A 375 17.43 -3.22 3.17
C ILE A 375 16.26 -3.17 2.18
N LEU A 376 16.34 -2.38 1.11
CA LEU A 376 15.31 -2.32 0.07
C LEU A 376 15.06 -3.68 -0.61
N LYS A 377 16.12 -4.43 -0.93
CA LYS A 377 15.99 -5.78 -1.52
C LYS A 377 15.28 -6.76 -0.58
N HIS A 378 15.63 -6.73 0.70
CA HIS A 378 14.97 -7.56 1.71
C HIS A 378 13.51 -7.12 1.94
N ALA A 379 13.22 -5.82 1.86
CA ALA A 379 11.86 -5.30 1.93
C ALA A 379 10.99 -5.79 0.77
N VAL A 380 11.50 -5.77 -0.47
CA VAL A 380 10.79 -6.34 -1.62
C VAL A 380 10.56 -7.85 -1.45
N THR A 381 11.57 -8.57 -0.96
CA THR A 381 11.46 -10.01 -0.70
C THR A 381 10.39 -10.32 0.35
N LEU A 382 10.34 -9.56 1.45
CA LEU A 382 9.30 -9.65 2.48
C LEU A 382 7.93 -9.35 1.89
N SER A 383 7.83 -8.32 1.04
CA SER A 383 6.58 -7.95 0.35
C SER A 383 6.09 -9.09 -0.54
N ALA A 384 6.98 -9.69 -1.34
CA ALA A 384 6.65 -10.80 -2.22
C ALA A 384 6.19 -12.04 -1.45
N ALA A 385 6.88 -12.40 -0.37
CA ALA A 385 6.47 -13.48 0.53
C ALA A 385 5.10 -13.21 1.15
N SER A 386 4.85 -11.96 1.56
CA SER A 386 3.58 -11.54 2.15
C SER A 386 2.42 -11.59 1.14
N VAL A 387 2.62 -11.17 -0.11
CA VAL A 387 1.61 -11.29 -1.18
C VAL A 387 1.25 -12.75 -1.43
N ARG A 388 2.24 -13.65 -1.46
CA ARG A 388 1.98 -15.09 -1.62
C ARG A 388 1.23 -15.66 -0.43
N TRP A 389 1.62 -15.28 0.78
CA TRP A 389 0.91 -15.68 2.00
C TRP A 389 -0.53 -15.17 2.02
N LEU A 390 -0.80 -13.94 1.61
CA LEU A 390 -2.16 -13.38 1.54
C LEU A 390 -3.02 -14.05 0.46
N ALA A 391 -2.41 -14.59 -0.60
CA ALA A 391 -3.06 -15.33 -1.67
C ALA A 391 -3.31 -16.81 -1.36
N ASP A 392 -2.68 -17.33 -0.30
CA ASP A 392 -2.82 -18.72 0.10
C ASP A 392 -4.27 -19.02 0.55
N ARG A 393 -4.85 -20.11 0.01
CA ARG A 393 -6.23 -20.51 0.31
C ARG A 393 -6.29 -21.39 1.55
N ASP A 394 -5.20 -22.06 1.88
CA ASP A 394 -5.10 -23.01 3.00
C ASP A 394 -4.62 -22.32 4.29
N ALA A 395 -4.09 -21.10 4.17
CA ALA A 395 -3.69 -20.28 5.30
C ALA A 395 -4.90 -19.89 6.17
N LYS A 396 -4.75 -20.08 7.49
CA LYS A 396 -5.73 -19.67 8.50
C LYS A 396 -5.30 -18.32 9.07
N TYR A 397 -6.04 -17.27 8.73
CA TYR A 397 -5.64 -15.90 9.07
C TYR A 397 -6.01 -15.42 10.48
N GLY A 398 -6.66 -16.26 11.30
CA GLY A 398 -6.84 -16.10 12.76
C GLY A 398 -7.50 -14.81 13.27
N HIS A 399 -7.74 -13.80 12.43
CA HIS A 399 -8.05 -12.43 12.84
C HIS A 399 -9.22 -11.86 12.02
N ALA A 400 -10.25 -11.34 12.71
CA ALA A 400 -11.51 -10.91 12.09
C ALA A 400 -11.33 -9.77 11.06
N VAL A 401 -10.33 -8.91 11.25
CA VAL A 401 -10.04 -7.78 10.35
C VAL A 401 -9.43 -8.22 9.01
N LEU A 402 -8.75 -9.38 8.96
CA LEU A 402 -8.19 -9.94 7.72
C LEU A 402 -9.26 -10.66 6.89
N THR A 403 -10.32 -9.93 6.55
CA THR A 403 -11.36 -10.40 5.63
C THR A 403 -10.75 -10.69 4.24
N PRO A 404 -11.40 -11.52 3.40
CA PRO A 404 -10.92 -11.76 2.05
C PRO A 404 -10.71 -10.47 1.23
N ASN A 405 -11.59 -9.47 1.40
CA ASN A 405 -11.46 -8.16 0.76
C ASN A 405 -10.27 -7.36 1.29
N ALA A 406 -10.01 -7.39 2.60
CA ALA A 406 -8.86 -6.73 3.19
C ALA A 406 -7.54 -7.37 2.69
N ARG A 407 -7.49 -8.70 2.59
CA ARG A 407 -6.35 -9.43 1.99
C ARG A 407 -6.14 -9.06 0.53
N ALA A 408 -7.21 -8.95 -0.27
CA ALA A 408 -7.11 -8.56 -1.66
C ALA A 408 -6.49 -7.15 -1.82
N LYS A 409 -6.97 -6.17 -1.05
CA LYS A 409 -6.42 -4.80 -1.04
C LYS A 409 -4.95 -4.78 -0.63
N ALA A 410 -4.63 -5.41 0.50
CA ALA A 410 -3.26 -5.50 1.02
C ALA A 410 -2.31 -6.19 0.03
N SER A 411 -2.77 -7.25 -0.65
CA SER A 411 -1.97 -7.95 -1.66
C SER A 411 -1.60 -7.04 -2.83
N VAL A 412 -2.52 -6.22 -3.33
CA VAL A 412 -2.24 -5.27 -4.41
C VAL A 412 -1.28 -4.18 -3.94
N ASP A 413 -1.52 -3.62 -2.76
CA ASP A 413 -0.70 -2.53 -2.22
C ASP A 413 0.74 -2.98 -1.91
N LEU A 414 0.94 -4.23 -1.48
CA LEU A 414 2.26 -4.85 -1.31
C LEU A 414 2.92 -5.32 -2.62
N LEU A 415 2.13 -5.60 -3.66
CA LEU A 415 2.67 -6.11 -4.94
C LEU A 415 3.24 -5.00 -5.81
N VAL A 416 2.53 -3.87 -5.91
CA VAL A 416 2.83 -2.81 -6.89
C VAL A 416 3.88 -1.85 -6.34
N TRP A 417 5.13 -2.10 -6.71
CA TRP A 417 6.28 -1.25 -6.37
C TRP A 417 6.65 -0.29 -7.50
N GLY A 418 7.37 0.77 -7.16
CA GLY A 418 7.96 1.74 -8.07
C GLY A 418 9.22 2.37 -7.49
N ASN A 419 9.78 3.34 -8.21
CA ASN A 419 11.01 4.06 -7.84
C ASN A 419 10.71 5.55 -7.65
N PRO A 420 10.15 5.95 -6.49
CA PRO A 420 9.80 7.36 -6.26
C PRO A 420 11.07 8.24 -6.23
N PRO A 421 10.95 9.56 -6.50
CA PRO A 421 12.08 10.49 -6.51
C PRO A 421 12.82 10.58 -5.16
N SER A 422 12.15 10.23 -4.06
CA SER A 422 12.71 10.11 -2.72
C SER A 422 13.79 9.04 -2.61
N LEU A 423 13.81 8.06 -3.51
CA LEU A 423 14.88 7.07 -3.65
C LEU A 423 15.87 7.56 -4.70
N THR A 424 16.78 8.44 -4.27
CA THR A 424 17.83 8.94 -5.14
C THR A 424 18.78 7.81 -5.50
N ALA A 425 19.41 7.93 -6.67
CA ALA A 425 20.58 7.15 -7.02
C ALA A 425 21.52 8.11 -7.73
N GLU A 426 22.82 8.07 -7.41
CA GLU A 426 23.80 8.85 -8.18
C GLU A 426 23.68 8.55 -9.68
N LYS A 427 23.93 9.59 -10.48
CA LYS A 427 23.69 9.64 -11.93
C LYS A 427 24.20 8.40 -12.66
N ALA A 428 23.35 7.88 -13.55
CA ALA A 428 23.71 7.10 -14.74
C ALA A 428 24.55 5.82 -14.53
N SER A 429 24.44 5.15 -13.38
CA SER A 429 24.91 3.76 -13.28
C SER A 429 23.94 2.81 -14.02
N ARG A 430 24.49 1.86 -14.79
CA ARG A 430 23.73 0.73 -15.38
C ARG A 430 23.09 -0.18 -14.32
N ASP A 431 23.39 0.02 -13.03
CA ASP A 431 22.95 -0.78 -11.88
C ASP A 431 21.92 -0.05 -10.99
N LYS A 432 20.99 0.69 -11.63
CA LYS A 432 19.86 1.31 -10.92
C LYS A 432 18.94 0.20 -10.40
N LEU A 433 18.69 0.20 -9.09
CA LEU A 433 17.80 -0.78 -8.45
C LEU A 433 16.35 -0.53 -8.91
N ASP A 434 15.85 -1.32 -9.85
CA ASP A 434 14.45 -1.32 -10.26
C ASP A 434 13.62 -2.16 -9.28
N LEU A 435 12.89 -1.49 -8.40
CA LEU A 435 12.13 -2.15 -7.34
C LEU A 435 10.87 -2.82 -7.89
N ALA A 436 10.30 -2.29 -8.97
CA ALA A 436 9.13 -2.87 -9.61
C ALA A 436 9.49 -4.20 -10.29
N ALA A 437 10.60 -4.22 -11.03
CA ALA A 437 11.13 -5.44 -11.63
C ALA A 437 11.57 -6.47 -10.58
N LEU A 438 12.20 -6.01 -9.48
CA LEU A 438 12.57 -6.89 -8.38
C LEU A 438 11.32 -7.51 -7.71
N SER A 439 10.24 -6.75 -7.51
CA SER A 439 8.98 -7.27 -6.96
C SER A 439 8.42 -8.41 -7.80
N ALA A 440 8.30 -8.21 -9.12
CA ALA A 440 7.82 -9.25 -10.03
C ALA A 440 8.74 -10.49 -10.03
N SER A 441 10.06 -10.28 -10.05
CA SER A 441 11.06 -11.35 -10.02
C SER A 441 11.00 -12.17 -8.72
N GLU A 442 10.88 -11.52 -7.56
CA GLU A 442 10.82 -12.21 -6.26
C GLU A 442 9.54 -13.03 -6.10
N ILE A 443 8.39 -12.54 -6.61
CA ILE A 443 7.15 -13.33 -6.64
C ILE A 443 7.35 -14.64 -7.42
N GLY A 444 8.01 -14.56 -8.59
CA GLY A 444 8.30 -15.72 -9.43
C GLY A 444 9.30 -16.67 -8.78
N ARG A 445 10.40 -16.13 -8.24
CA ARG A 445 11.45 -16.88 -7.54
C ARG A 445 10.91 -17.67 -6.35
N LEU A 446 10.12 -17.03 -5.48
CA LEU A 446 9.50 -17.67 -4.32
C LEU A 446 8.44 -18.72 -4.69
N GLY A 447 7.81 -18.56 -5.86
CA GLY A 447 6.83 -19.51 -6.38
C GLY A 447 7.39 -20.62 -7.26
N ASN A 448 8.67 -20.54 -7.63
CA ASN A 448 9.27 -21.36 -8.68
C ASN A 448 8.44 -21.37 -9.99
N VAL A 449 7.92 -20.19 -10.37
CA VAL A 449 7.09 -19.98 -11.57
C VAL A 449 7.41 -18.63 -12.19
N ASP A 450 7.06 -18.42 -13.47
CA ASP A 450 7.03 -17.08 -14.05
C ASP A 450 6.00 -16.19 -13.34
N PHE A 451 6.27 -14.89 -13.24
CA PHE A 451 5.41 -13.92 -12.56
C PHE A 451 3.96 -13.99 -13.05
N ALA A 452 3.75 -14.04 -14.37
CA ALA A 452 2.42 -14.04 -14.96
C ALA A 452 1.62 -15.33 -14.70
N SER A 453 2.30 -16.40 -14.30
CA SER A 453 1.69 -17.69 -13.93
C SER A 453 1.47 -17.85 -12.42
N ALA A 454 1.96 -16.92 -11.59
CA ALA A 454 1.75 -16.96 -10.14
C ALA A 454 0.28 -16.63 -9.79
N PRO A 455 -0.44 -17.49 -9.04
CA PRO A 455 -1.85 -17.27 -8.70
C PRO A 455 -2.00 -16.28 -7.54
N ILE A 456 -1.63 -15.02 -7.77
CA ILE A 456 -1.54 -13.97 -6.74
C ILE A 456 -2.37 -12.74 -7.06
N ILE A 457 -3.04 -12.70 -8.21
CA ILE A 457 -3.87 -11.55 -8.60
C ILE A 457 -5.28 -11.73 -8.03
N PRO A 458 -5.74 -10.85 -7.13
CA PRO A 458 -7.06 -10.96 -6.54
C PRO A 458 -8.15 -10.66 -7.58
N CYS A 459 -9.13 -11.54 -7.66
CA CYS A 459 -10.21 -11.51 -8.64
C CYS A 459 -11.50 -12.08 -8.06
N ALA A 460 -12.61 -11.81 -8.74
CA ALA A 460 -13.90 -12.34 -8.37
C ALA A 460 -14.02 -13.81 -8.81
N VAL A 461 -14.41 -14.68 -7.89
CA VAL A 461 -14.69 -16.10 -8.15
C VAL A 461 -16.04 -16.49 -7.55
N THR A 462 -16.59 -17.62 -7.99
CA THR A 462 -17.81 -18.18 -7.39
C THR A 462 -17.46 -19.41 -6.54
N LEU A 463 -17.86 -19.41 -5.27
CA LEU A 463 -17.71 -20.53 -4.33
C LEU A 463 -19.09 -20.88 -3.75
N GLY A 464 -19.55 -22.12 -3.94
CA GLY A 464 -20.89 -22.54 -3.48
C GLY A 464 -22.04 -21.73 -4.11
N GLY A 465 -21.83 -21.15 -5.29
CA GLY A 465 -22.80 -20.27 -5.97
C GLY A 465 -22.75 -18.80 -5.57
N LEU A 466 -21.96 -18.43 -4.55
CA LEU A 466 -21.81 -17.07 -4.07
C LEU A 466 -20.52 -16.42 -4.57
N LEU A 467 -20.56 -15.11 -4.79
CA LEU A 467 -19.40 -14.32 -5.14
C LEU A 467 -18.41 -14.29 -3.96
N SER A 468 -17.13 -14.49 -4.27
CA SER A 468 -16.07 -14.50 -3.28
C SER A 468 -14.76 -13.97 -3.88
N VAL A 469 -13.78 -13.73 -3.01
CA VAL A 469 -12.42 -13.35 -3.40
C VAL A 469 -11.64 -14.61 -3.71
N GLY A 470 -11.03 -14.65 -4.89
CA GLY A 470 -10.08 -15.67 -5.29
C GLY A 470 -8.79 -15.04 -5.81
N TRP A 471 -7.77 -15.87 -6.00
CA TRP A 471 -6.49 -15.46 -6.56
C TRP A 471 -6.19 -16.30 -7.79
N ARG A 472 -5.78 -15.63 -8.87
CA ARG A 472 -5.53 -16.25 -10.17
C ARG A 472 -4.25 -15.71 -10.79
N PRO A 473 -3.65 -16.46 -11.74
CA PRO A 473 -2.56 -15.95 -12.57
C PRO A 473 -2.97 -14.69 -13.33
N ALA A 474 -2.02 -13.79 -13.60
CA ALA A 474 -2.28 -12.57 -14.35
C ALA A 474 -2.95 -12.85 -15.71
N LYS A 475 -2.57 -13.95 -16.38
CA LYS A 475 -3.15 -14.35 -17.67
C LYS A 475 -4.65 -14.68 -17.63
N GLU A 476 -5.18 -15.02 -16.47
CA GLU A 476 -6.59 -15.36 -16.26
C GLU A 476 -7.41 -14.16 -15.80
N VAL A 477 -6.79 -13.05 -15.38
CA VAL A 477 -7.51 -11.91 -14.82
C VAL A 477 -7.78 -10.83 -15.87
N ARG A 478 -8.96 -10.20 -15.81
CA ARG A 478 -9.34 -9.05 -16.65
C ARG A 478 -9.63 -7.84 -15.76
N ALA A 479 -8.91 -6.75 -15.98
CA ALA A 479 -8.99 -5.54 -15.15
C ALA A 479 -10.24 -4.71 -15.39
N SER A 480 -10.80 -4.76 -16.60
CA SER A 480 -11.96 -3.97 -17.00
C SER A 480 -13.08 -4.86 -17.48
N PHE A 481 -14.26 -4.64 -16.88
CA PHE A 481 -15.50 -5.31 -17.17
C PHE A 481 -16.64 -4.32 -16.92
N GLU A 482 -17.58 -4.23 -17.86
CA GLU A 482 -18.78 -3.41 -17.75
C GLU A 482 -19.96 -4.36 -17.49
N PRO A 483 -20.52 -4.37 -16.27
CA PRO A 483 -21.60 -5.29 -15.94
C PRO A 483 -22.91 -4.87 -16.61
N SER A 484 -23.72 -5.85 -17.00
CA SER A 484 -25.12 -5.70 -17.39
C SER A 484 -26.01 -6.58 -16.51
N ALA A 485 -27.33 -6.54 -16.74
CA ALA A 485 -28.27 -7.32 -15.93
C ALA A 485 -28.05 -8.84 -16.08
N THR A 486 -27.72 -9.29 -17.28
CA THR A 486 -27.44 -10.71 -17.58
C THR A 486 -25.97 -11.04 -17.37
N PHE A 487 -25.07 -10.20 -17.88
CA PHE A 487 -23.64 -10.38 -17.73
C PHE A 487 -23.19 -9.51 -16.56
N ASP A 488 -23.61 -9.89 -15.35
CA ASP A 488 -23.13 -9.27 -14.12
C ASP A 488 -21.81 -9.90 -13.65
N LEU A 489 -21.22 -9.35 -12.58
CA LEU A 489 -19.93 -9.82 -12.07
C LEU A 489 -19.99 -11.30 -11.64
N ALA A 490 -21.08 -11.72 -11.00
CA ALA A 490 -21.23 -13.09 -10.52
C ALA A 490 -21.37 -14.09 -11.67
N THR A 491 -22.10 -13.72 -12.71
CA THR A 491 -22.30 -14.52 -13.92
C THR A 491 -20.99 -14.67 -14.68
N VAL A 492 -20.26 -13.58 -14.89
CA VAL A 492 -18.96 -13.63 -15.56
C VAL A 492 -17.92 -14.38 -14.73
N ALA A 493 -17.88 -14.20 -13.41
CA ALA A 493 -16.97 -14.97 -12.55
C ALA A 493 -17.30 -16.47 -12.55
N ARG A 494 -18.59 -16.84 -12.59
CA ARG A 494 -19.04 -18.24 -12.62
C ARG A 494 -18.70 -18.91 -13.95
N HIS A 495 -19.16 -18.34 -15.07
CA HIS A 495 -19.01 -18.96 -16.39
C HIS A 495 -17.60 -18.74 -16.95
N GLY A 496 -16.94 -17.62 -16.65
CA GLY A 496 -15.54 -17.39 -16.99
C GLY A 496 -14.59 -18.45 -16.43
N ALA A 497 -14.90 -19.02 -15.26
CA ALA A 497 -14.12 -20.11 -14.68
C ALA A 497 -14.27 -21.46 -15.43
N THR A 498 -15.30 -21.62 -16.27
CA THR A 498 -15.60 -22.87 -17.00
C THR A 498 -15.04 -22.89 -18.43
N ILE A 499 -14.73 -21.73 -19.00
CA ILE A 499 -14.19 -21.64 -20.35
C ILE A 499 -12.69 -21.99 -20.38
N SER A 500 -12.15 -22.34 -21.56
CA SER A 500 -10.74 -22.71 -21.71
C SER A 500 -10.00 -21.81 -22.73
N PRO A 501 -9.04 -20.96 -22.31
CA PRO A 501 -8.54 -20.79 -20.95
C PRO A 501 -9.55 -20.06 -20.03
N PRO A 502 -9.52 -20.32 -18.71
CA PRO A 502 -10.42 -19.67 -17.76
C PRO A 502 -10.11 -18.19 -17.60
N VAL A 503 -11.14 -17.42 -17.26
CA VAL A 503 -11.02 -15.99 -17.00
C VAL A 503 -11.80 -15.57 -15.75
N ALA A 504 -11.28 -14.55 -15.06
CA ALA A 504 -11.90 -13.97 -13.88
C ALA A 504 -11.80 -12.43 -13.93
N PRO A 505 -12.89 -11.69 -13.67
CA PRO A 505 -12.84 -10.24 -13.57
C PRO A 505 -12.19 -9.80 -12.25
N VAL A 506 -11.55 -8.63 -12.26
CA VAL A 506 -11.02 -7.98 -11.04
C VAL A 506 -12.15 -7.62 -10.07
N LEU A 507 -11.83 -7.58 -8.78
CA LEU A 507 -12.76 -7.24 -7.71
C LEU A 507 -13.12 -5.73 -7.73
N PRO A 508 -14.41 -5.35 -7.73
CA PRO A 508 -14.84 -3.96 -7.58
C PRO A 508 -14.33 -3.31 -6.28
N GLU A 509 -14.16 -4.10 -5.22
CA GLU A 509 -13.72 -3.66 -3.89
C GLU A 509 -12.31 -3.06 -3.88
N LEU A 510 -11.50 -3.33 -4.91
CA LEU A 510 -10.19 -2.73 -5.08
C LEU A 510 -10.26 -1.23 -5.44
N ARG A 511 -11.40 -0.77 -5.98
CA ARG A 511 -11.60 0.61 -6.47
C ARG A 511 -10.69 0.97 -7.65
N ALA A 512 -11.05 2.05 -8.36
CA ALA A 512 -10.40 2.43 -9.61
C ALA A 512 -8.89 2.72 -9.47
N ASN A 513 -8.45 3.31 -8.35
CA ASN A 513 -7.04 3.67 -8.16
C ASN A 513 -6.13 2.43 -8.06
N ARG A 514 -6.45 1.44 -7.20
CA ARG A 514 -5.67 0.19 -7.12
C ARG A 514 -5.71 -0.58 -8.43
N VAL A 515 -6.88 -0.66 -9.07
CA VAL A 515 -7.02 -1.35 -10.37
C VAL A 515 -6.15 -0.70 -11.43
N SER A 516 -6.09 0.63 -11.48
CA SER A 516 -5.22 1.36 -12.42
C SER A 516 -3.74 1.04 -12.19
N ARG A 517 -3.27 1.14 -10.93
CA ARG A 517 -1.87 0.82 -10.58
C ARG A 517 -1.52 -0.64 -10.89
N LEU A 518 -2.40 -1.57 -10.51
CA LEU A 518 -2.24 -3.00 -10.78
C LEU A 518 -2.18 -3.26 -12.28
N THR A 519 -3.06 -2.64 -13.06
CA THR A 519 -3.10 -2.80 -14.53
C THR A 519 -1.80 -2.35 -15.18
N VAL A 520 -1.27 -1.19 -14.78
CA VAL A 520 0.03 -0.69 -15.28
C VAL A 520 1.16 -1.66 -14.94
N PHE A 521 1.19 -2.16 -13.70
CA PHE A 521 2.18 -3.14 -13.26
C PHE A 521 2.09 -4.45 -14.07
N LEU A 522 0.88 -5.00 -14.25
CA LEU A 522 0.66 -6.24 -14.99
C LEU A 522 0.97 -6.11 -16.48
N ARG A 523 0.65 -4.97 -17.12
CA ARG A 523 1.06 -4.71 -18.51
C ARG A 523 2.58 -4.69 -18.68
N THR A 524 3.30 -4.28 -17.65
CA THR A 524 4.77 -4.17 -17.70
C THR A 524 5.42 -5.53 -17.49
N PHE A 525 5.01 -6.25 -16.45
CA PHE A 525 5.69 -7.48 -16.03
C PHE A 525 5.01 -8.78 -16.47
N ALA A 526 3.80 -8.70 -17.04
CA ALA A 526 3.07 -9.81 -17.64
C ALA A 526 2.58 -9.49 -19.08
N ALA A 527 3.27 -8.58 -19.78
CA ALA A 527 2.86 -7.97 -21.06
C ALA A 527 2.27 -8.95 -22.10
N ASN A 528 2.92 -10.11 -22.28
CA ASN A 528 2.53 -11.09 -23.31
C ASN A 528 1.40 -12.04 -22.87
N GLN A 529 0.96 -11.94 -21.61
CA GLN A 529 0.04 -12.90 -21.00
C GLN A 529 -1.20 -12.21 -20.39
N PHE A 530 -1.06 -10.99 -19.87
CA PHE A 530 -2.15 -10.22 -19.28
C PHE A 530 -2.97 -9.46 -20.34
N ARG A 531 -4.28 -9.37 -20.13
CA ARG A 531 -5.20 -8.58 -20.97
C ARG A 531 -6.11 -7.72 -20.09
N ASP A 532 -6.26 -6.46 -20.45
CA ASP A 532 -7.10 -5.53 -19.69
C ASP A 532 -8.59 -5.91 -19.74
N ARG A 533 -9.06 -6.27 -20.94
CA ARG A 533 -10.47 -6.48 -21.27
C ARG A 533 -10.69 -7.92 -21.71
N LEU A 534 -11.91 -8.40 -21.51
CA LEU A 534 -12.37 -9.64 -22.14
C LEU A 534 -12.21 -9.54 -23.65
N ALA A 535 -11.60 -10.56 -24.25
CA ALA A 535 -11.54 -10.69 -25.70
C ALA A 535 -12.90 -11.12 -26.27
N ALA A 536 -13.21 -10.78 -27.52
CA ALA A 536 -14.47 -11.14 -28.16
C ALA A 536 -14.76 -12.66 -28.08
N ILE A 537 -13.73 -13.50 -28.24
CA ILE A 537 -13.86 -14.97 -28.11
C ILE A 537 -14.16 -15.43 -26.67
N GLU A 538 -13.68 -14.69 -25.65
CA GLU A 538 -13.97 -14.97 -24.24
C GLU A 538 -15.42 -14.60 -23.94
N CYS A 539 -15.89 -13.44 -24.43
CA CYS A 539 -17.30 -13.04 -24.35
C CYS A 539 -18.21 -14.07 -25.02
N ALA A 540 -17.87 -14.54 -26.23
CA ALA A 540 -18.67 -15.53 -26.94
C ALA A 540 -18.82 -16.86 -26.18
N ARG A 541 -17.72 -17.35 -25.59
CA ARG A 541 -17.74 -18.57 -24.76
C ARG A 541 -18.56 -18.40 -23.49
N ILE A 542 -18.43 -17.25 -22.81
CA ILE A 542 -19.24 -16.93 -21.64
C ILE A 542 -20.73 -16.84 -22.03
N ALA A 543 -21.05 -16.19 -23.15
CA ALA A 543 -22.41 -16.09 -23.65
C ALA A 543 -23.03 -17.47 -23.95
N ALA A 544 -22.25 -18.41 -24.50
CA ALA A 544 -22.69 -19.78 -24.72
C ALA A 544 -23.01 -20.53 -23.42
N GLU A 545 -22.16 -20.39 -22.40
CA GLU A 545 -22.37 -21.01 -21.07
C GLU A 545 -23.60 -20.42 -20.35
N VAL A 546 -23.81 -19.10 -20.47
CA VAL A 546 -25.01 -18.42 -19.96
C VAL A 546 -26.25 -18.93 -20.69
N ALA A 547 -26.23 -18.98 -22.02
CA ALA A 547 -27.33 -19.50 -22.84
C ALA A 547 -27.68 -20.96 -22.48
N ALA A 548 -26.67 -21.81 -22.25
CA ALA A 548 -26.86 -23.18 -21.80
C ALA A 548 -27.51 -23.27 -20.42
N THR A 549 -27.11 -22.39 -19.49
CA THR A 549 -27.67 -22.32 -18.13
C THR A 549 -29.12 -21.85 -18.14
N ILE A 550 -29.42 -20.81 -18.91
CA ILE A 550 -30.77 -20.30 -19.12
C ILE A 550 -31.63 -21.45 -19.67
N ARG A 551 -31.19 -22.15 -20.73
CA ARG A 551 -31.89 -23.30 -21.32
C ARG A 551 -32.21 -24.42 -20.32
N ALA A 552 -31.29 -24.72 -19.41
CA ALA A 552 -31.47 -25.80 -18.42
C ALA A 552 -32.46 -25.46 -17.29
N GLY A 553 -32.92 -24.20 -17.18
CA GLY A 553 -33.88 -23.75 -16.18
C GLY A 553 -35.30 -24.33 -16.34
N ARG A 554 -36.02 -24.50 -15.22
CA ARG A 554 -37.34 -25.17 -15.16
C ARG A 554 -38.60 -24.26 -15.31
N ARG A 555 -38.48 -22.93 -15.45
CA ARG A 555 -39.63 -21.99 -15.49
C ARG A 555 -39.56 -21.02 -16.68
N SER A 556 -40.71 -20.44 -17.06
CA SER A 556 -40.94 -19.62 -18.27
C SER A 556 -39.76 -18.69 -18.58
N ASN A 557 -39.01 -19.07 -19.59
CA ASN A 557 -37.64 -18.61 -19.81
C ASN A 557 -37.56 -17.31 -20.63
N GLN A 558 -38.71 -16.78 -21.03
CA GLN A 558 -38.81 -15.66 -21.96
C GLN A 558 -38.16 -14.39 -21.40
N THR A 559 -38.39 -14.07 -20.13
CA THR A 559 -37.78 -12.90 -19.47
C THR A 559 -36.25 -12.99 -19.41
N GLN A 560 -35.70 -14.18 -19.12
CA GLN A 560 -34.25 -14.40 -19.05
C GLN A 560 -33.60 -14.34 -20.44
N TRP A 561 -34.23 -14.95 -21.45
CA TRP A 561 -33.77 -14.85 -22.84
C TRP A 561 -33.87 -13.43 -23.40
N THR A 562 -34.95 -12.70 -23.10
CA THR A 562 -35.06 -11.28 -23.45
C THR A 562 -33.91 -10.48 -22.82
N ALA A 563 -33.65 -10.65 -21.52
CA ALA A 563 -32.54 -9.95 -20.86
C ALA A 563 -31.19 -10.31 -21.49
N PHE A 564 -30.96 -11.60 -21.77
CA PHE A 564 -29.75 -12.09 -22.43
C PHE A 564 -29.52 -11.41 -23.78
N TYR A 565 -30.51 -11.42 -24.68
CA TYR A 565 -30.35 -10.83 -26.00
C TYR A 565 -30.23 -9.31 -25.94
N ARG A 566 -30.93 -8.64 -25.03
CA ARG A 566 -30.80 -7.19 -24.83
C ARG A 566 -29.36 -6.80 -24.45
N ASP A 567 -28.73 -7.60 -23.59
CA ASP A 567 -27.40 -7.30 -23.07
C ASP A 567 -26.25 -7.86 -23.94
N LEU A 568 -26.54 -8.80 -24.84
CA LEU A 568 -25.53 -9.48 -25.66
C LEU A 568 -24.71 -8.53 -26.56
N PRO A 569 -25.30 -7.55 -27.29
CA PRO A 569 -24.52 -6.64 -28.13
C PRO A 569 -23.51 -5.81 -27.34
N SER A 570 -23.90 -5.27 -26.19
CA SER A 570 -23.00 -4.46 -25.35
C SER A 570 -21.91 -5.32 -24.68
N PHE A 571 -22.23 -6.55 -24.29
CA PHE A 571 -21.26 -7.48 -23.72
C PHE A 571 -20.18 -7.92 -24.71
N MET A 572 -20.53 -8.09 -25.99
CA MET A 572 -19.58 -8.45 -27.04
C MET A 572 -18.63 -7.29 -27.39
N LYS A 573 -19.04 -6.04 -27.17
CA LYS A 573 -18.33 -4.76 -27.44
C LYS A 573 -18.00 -4.47 -28.91
N GLU A 574 -17.63 -5.50 -29.68
CA GLU A 574 -17.31 -5.45 -31.11
C GLU A 574 -18.53 -5.92 -31.92
N GLY A 575 -18.32 -6.82 -32.89
CA GLY A 575 -19.40 -7.44 -33.66
C GLY A 575 -19.72 -8.87 -33.21
N PRO A 576 -20.71 -9.52 -33.84
CA PRO A 576 -21.14 -10.86 -33.47
C PRO A 576 -20.18 -11.95 -33.98
N GLU A 577 -19.16 -11.62 -34.78
CA GLU A 577 -18.33 -12.59 -35.52
C GLU A 577 -17.75 -13.69 -34.62
N ALA A 578 -17.34 -13.32 -33.39
CA ALA A 578 -16.81 -14.27 -32.41
C ALA A 578 -17.84 -15.27 -31.86
N LEU A 579 -19.16 -15.04 -32.04
CA LEU A 579 -20.23 -15.98 -31.68
C LEU A 579 -20.34 -17.17 -32.63
N SER A 580 -19.58 -17.16 -33.73
CA SER A 580 -19.60 -18.23 -34.72
C SER A 580 -19.29 -19.59 -34.09
N GLY A 581 -20.13 -20.57 -34.38
CA GLY A 581 -19.98 -21.94 -33.85
C GLY A 581 -20.37 -22.10 -32.37
N PHE A 582 -20.79 -21.03 -31.68
CA PHE A 582 -21.26 -21.11 -30.30
C PHE A 582 -22.79 -21.15 -30.23
N PRO A 583 -23.39 -22.09 -29.46
CA PRO A 583 -24.84 -22.21 -29.35
C PRO A 583 -25.41 -21.08 -28.50
N VAL A 584 -25.82 -19.98 -29.14
CA VAL A 584 -26.39 -18.79 -28.49
C VAL A 584 -27.74 -18.36 -29.05
N ILE A 585 -28.24 -19.02 -30.10
CA ILE A 585 -29.51 -18.67 -30.77
C ILE A 585 -30.62 -19.64 -30.32
N LEU A 586 -31.57 -19.14 -29.52
CA LEU A 586 -32.78 -19.87 -29.13
C LEU A 586 -33.71 -19.96 -30.34
N CYS A 587 -34.06 -21.18 -30.71
CA CYS A 587 -34.98 -21.48 -31.79
C CYS A 587 -36.40 -21.73 -31.27
N ASP A 588 -37.38 -21.64 -32.17
CA ASP A 588 -38.80 -21.94 -31.92
C ASP A 588 -39.06 -23.35 -31.37
N ASP A 589 -38.24 -24.32 -31.75
CA ASP A 589 -38.25 -25.70 -31.25
C ASP A 589 -37.69 -25.85 -29.82
N GLY A 590 -37.28 -24.74 -29.17
CA GLY A 590 -36.70 -24.71 -27.82
C GLY A 590 -35.24 -25.17 -27.76
N THR A 591 -34.61 -25.48 -28.89
CA THR A 591 -33.18 -25.77 -28.97
C THR A 591 -32.36 -24.47 -29.03
N VAL A 592 -31.10 -24.54 -28.61
CA VAL A 592 -30.15 -23.43 -28.76
C VAL A 592 -29.09 -23.86 -29.76
N ARG A 593 -28.96 -23.09 -30.85
CA ARG A 593 -28.12 -23.41 -32.02
C ARG A 593 -27.06 -22.33 -32.25
N ALA A 594 -26.02 -22.68 -33.00
CA ALA A 594 -24.96 -21.75 -33.37
C ALA A 594 -25.38 -20.87 -34.55
N GLY A 595 -24.94 -19.61 -34.52
CA GLY A 595 -25.10 -18.68 -35.64
C GLY A 595 -24.22 -19.05 -36.84
N ARG A 596 -24.65 -18.67 -38.05
CA ARG A 596 -23.94 -18.95 -39.30
C ARG A 596 -22.65 -18.16 -39.47
N VAL A 597 -21.80 -18.64 -40.39
CA VAL A 597 -20.79 -17.85 -41.12
C VAL A 597 -21.04 -18.03 -42.61
N ASP A 598 -22.18 -17.55 -43.09
CA ASP A 598 -22.45 -17.48 -44.52
C ASP A 598 -22.70 -16.02 -44.87
N VAL A 599 -21.63 -15.20 -44.89
CA VAL A 599 -21.66 -13.91 -45.59
C VAL A 599 -20.56 -13.93 -46.66
N GLN A 600 -20.97 -14.20 -47.89
CA GLN A 600 -20.26 -13.66 -49.05
C GLN A 600 -20.49 -12.14 -49.00
N ILE A 601 -19.44 -11.38 -48.68
CA ILE A 601 -19.41 -9.95 -48.96
C ILE A 601 -19.18 -9.81 -50.47
N ASP A 602 -20.12 -9.16 -51.14
CA ASP A 602 -20.15 -8.68 -52.52
C ASP A 602 -19.12 -9.23 -53.53
N GLY A 603 -19.66 -9.84 -54.59
CA GLY A 603 -19.11 -9.65 -55.94
C GLY A 603 -18.06 -10.65 -56.48
N GLN A 604 -17.76 -11.78 -55.84
CA GLN A 604 -16.96 -12.84 -56.48
C GLN A 604 -17.63 -14.21 -56.45
N GLY A 605 -17.70 -14.83 -57.63
CA GLY A 605 -18.36 -16.10 -57.91
C GLY A 605 -17.87 -17.29 -57.08
N PRO A 606 -18.61 -18.40 -57.11
CA PRO A 606 -18.43 -19.52 -56.18
C PRO A 606 -17.06 -20.18 -56.33
N ARG A 607 -16.21 -20.10 -55.29
CA ARG A 607 -15.07 -21.00 -55.17
C ARG A 607 -15.59 -22.41 -54.86
N ALA A 608 -15.09 -23.38 -55.63
CA ALA A 608 -15.50 -24.78 -55.61
C ALA A 608 -15.64 -25.34 -54.18
N ARG A 609 -16.85 -25.82 -53.86
CA ARG A 609 -17.15 -26.54 -52.63
C ARG A 609 -16.23 -27.76 -52.51
N ARG A 610 -15.44 -27.85 -51.44
CA ARG A 610 -14.80 -29.10 -51.03
C ARG A 610 -15.88 -30.18 -50.85
N ARG A 611 -15.67 -31.35 -51.44
CA ARG A 611 -16.53 -32.54 -51.28
C ARG A 611 -16.64 -32.86 -49.77
N ARG A 612 -17.86 -32.80 -49.24
CA ARG A 612 -18.20 -33.09 -47.83
C ARG A 612 -17.91 -34.55 -47.49
N ARG A 613 -17.44 -34.81 -46.27
CA ARG A 613 -17.24 -36.18 -45.75
C ARG A 613 -18.56 -36.74 -45.23
N LYS A 614 -18.79 -38.03 -45.48
CA LYS A 614 -19.98 -38.77 -45.05
C LYS A 614 -20.04 -38.78 -43.51
N GLY A 615 -21.04 -38.13 -42.91
CA GLY A 615 -21.22 -38.03 -41.45
C GLY A 615 -21.21 -36.62 -40.85
N GLU A 616 -20.98 -35.56 -41.64
CA GLU A 616 -21.12 -34.17 -41.19
C GLU A 616 -22.59 -33.82 -40.90
N GLN A 617 -22.91 -33.38 -39.67
CA GLN A 617 -24.25 -32.87 -39.33
C GLN A 617 -24.55 -31.61 -40.14
N ILE A 618 -25.76 -31.52 -40.69
CA ILE A 618 -26.25 -30.35 -41.40
C ILE A 618 -26.62 -29.28 -40.37
N GLU A 619 -25.92 -28.15 -40.36
CA GLU A 619 -26.36 -26.98 -39.60
C GLU A 619 -27.47 -26.24 -40.37
N PRO A 620 -28.65 -26.01 -39.76
CA PRO A 620 -29.77 -25.38 -40.44
C PRO A 620 -29.48 -23.91 -40.75
N SER A 621 -30.17 -23.40 -41.76
CA SER A 621 -30.27 -21.97 -42.02
C SER A 621 -31.14 -21.32 -40.95
N LEU A 622 -30.59 -20.36 -40.20
CA LEU A 622 -31.31 -19.62 -39.16
C LEU A 622 -31.90 -18.33 -39.71
N PHE A 623 -33.19 -18.12 -39.46
CA PHE A 623 -33.92 -16.90 -39.84
C PHE A 623 -34.62 -16.28 -38.64
N PHE A 624 -34.73 -14.95 -38.60
CA PHE A 624 -35.65 -14.29 -37.66
C PHE A 624 -37.11 -14.54 -38.05
N PRO A 625 -38.07 -14.46 -37.12
CA PRO A 625 -39.49 -14.49 -37.46
C PRO A 625 -39.90 -13.20 -38.19
N PRO A 626 -40.93 -13.24 -39.05
CA PRO A 626 -41.43 -12.04 -39.74
C PRO A 626 -41.91 -10.99 -38.74
N ALA A 627 -41.86 -9.73 -39.16
CA ALA A 627 -42.43 -8.63 -38.37
C ALA A 627 -43.94 -8.86 -38.19
N PRO A 628 -44.49 -8.66 -36.97
CA PRO A 628 -45.94 -8.61 -36.80
C PRO A 628 -46.47 -7.50 -37.71
N ARG A 629 -47.34 -7.85 -38.67
CA ARG A 629 -47.98 -6.84 -39.52
C ARG A 629 -48.82 -5.93 -38.62
N ALA A 630 -48.73 -4.61 -38.83
CA ALA A 630 -49.68 -3.68 -38.24
C ALA A 630 -51.09 -4.12 -38.65
N ALA A 631 -52.05 -4.03 -37.73
CA ALA A 631 -53.39 -4.56 -37.86
C ALA A 631 -54.29 -3.80 -38.87
N ASP A 632 -53.76 -3.46 -40.05
CA ASP A 632 -54.54 -2.99 -41.19
C ASP A 632 -54.18 -3.80 -42.44
N GLU A 633 -55.23 -4.30 -43.07
CA GLU A 633 -55.29 -5.12 -44.29
C GLU A 633 -55.05 -6.64 -44.14
N GLY A 634 -56.09 -7.31 -43.64
CA GLY A 634 -56.78 -8.33 -44.43
C GLY A 634 -55.99 -9.54 -44.92
N SER A 635 -55.10 -10.12 -44.11
CA SER A 635 -54.70 -11.53 -44.20
C SER A 635 -53.90 -11.92 -42.95
N GLU A 636 -54.61 -12.40 -41.92
CA GLU A 636 -53.97 -13.05 -40.78
C GLU A 636 -53.33 -14.36 -41.27
N ILE A 637 -52.01 -14.39 -41.41
CA ILE A 637 -51.27 -15.63 -41.21
C ILE A 637 -50.76 -15.56 -39.77
N PRO A 638 -51.39 -16.28 -38.83
CA PRO A 638 -50.90 -16.32 -37.46
C PRO A 638 -49.43 -16.75 -37.44
N LEU A 639 -48.59 -16.07 -36.66
CA LEU A 639 -47.19 -16.46 -36.43
C LEU A 639 -47.04 -17.93 -35.95
N GLU A 640 -48.14 -18.54 -35.47
CA GLU A 640 -48.27 -19.95 -35.12
C GLU A 640 -48.18 -20.93 -36.32
N GLN A 641 -48.27 -20.42 -37.56
CA GLN A 641 -48.28 -21.23 -38.79
C GLN A 641 -46.91 -21.32 -39.50
N LEU A 642 -45.87 -20.64 -39.02
CA LEU A 642 -44.49 -20.78 -39.55
C LEU A 642 -43.80 -22.02 -38.96
N LYS A 643 -44.38 -23.21 -39.17
CA LYS A 643 -43.70 -24.47 -38.86
C LYS A 643 -42.98 -24.95 -40.10
N VAL A 644 -41.66 -25.09 -40.00
CA VAL A 644 -40.85 -25.72 -41.06
C VAL A 644 -41.39 -27.15 -41.29
N PRO A 645 -41.73 -27.55 -42.53
CA PRO A 645 -42.17 -28.92 -42.82
C PRO A 645 -41.13 -29.94 -42.34
N THR A 646 -41.58 -31.08 -41.80
CA THR A 646 -40.71 -32.12 -41.20
C THR A 646 -39.50 -32.53 -42.07
N PRO A 647 -39.61 -32.65 -43.41
CA PRO A 647 -38.46 -32.96 -44.27
C PRO A 647 -37.39 -31.86 -44.32
N LEU A 648 -37.77 -30.61 -44.07
CA LEU A 648 -36.91 -29.43 -44.12
C LEU A 648 -36.42 -28.97 -42.74
N ALA A 649 -36.96 -29.53 -41.66
CA ALA A 649 -36.61 -29.18 -40.27
C ALA A 649 -35.13 -29.42 -39.91
N ALA A 650 -34.44 -30.30 -40.65
CA ALA A 650 -32.99 -30.50 -40.52
C ALA A 650 -32.16 -29.37 -41.17
N HIS A 651 -32.75 -28.57 -42.06
CA HIS A 651 -32.08 -27.59 -42.90
C HIS A 651 -32.47 -26.13 -42.63
N PHE A 652 -33.56 -25.91 -41.87
CA PHE A 652 -34.11 -24.59 -41.56
C PHE A 652 -34.56 -24.53 -40.09
N ALA A 653 -34.31 -23.40 -39.44
CA ALA A 653 -34.81 -23.11 -38.10
C ALA A 653 -35.11 -21.60 -37.97
N PHE A 654 -36.13 -21.26 -37.19
CA PHE A 654 -36.45 -19.88 -36.86
C PHE A 654 -35.98 -19.53 -35.45
N ALA A 655 -35.45 -18.32 -35.27
CA ALA A 655 -35.26 -17.77 -33.93
C ALA A 655 -36.61 -17.70 -33.20
N ALA A 656 -36.61 -17.91 -31.89
CA ALA A 656 -37.84 -18.09 -31.10
C ALA A 656 -38.84 -16.94 -31.32
N ASN A 657 -40.01 -17.28 -31.87
CA ASN A 657 -41.08 -16.33 -32.18
C ASN A 657 -41.71 -15.68 -30.93
N SER A 658 -41.54 -16.31 -29.76
CA SER A 658 -41.99 -15.78 -28.48
C SER A 658 -41.19 -14.54 -28.04
N LEU A 659 -40.02 -14.28 -28.62
CA LEU A 659 -39.20 -13.14 -28.20
C LEU A 659 -39.53 -11.88 -29.02
N PRO A 660 -39.54 -10.69 -28.40
CA PRO A 660 -39.92 -9.42 -29.05
C PRO A 660 -38.80 -8.84 -29.94
N TRP A 661 -38.35 -9.60 -30.94
CA TRP A 661 -37.25 -9.25 -31.89
C TRP A 661 -37.44 -7.93 -32.64
N HIS A 662 -38.69 -7.54 -32.91
CA HIS A 662 -39.03 -6.30 -33.63
C HIS A 662 -39.35 -5.11 -32.70
N GLY A 663 -39.46 -5.39 -31.39
CA GLY A 663 -39.69 -4.42 -30.32
C GLY A 663 -38.41 -4.16 -29.54
N GLU A 664 -38.40 -4.48 -28.25
CA GLU A 664 -37.27 -4.21 -27.33
C GLU A 664 -35.96 -4.94 -27.70
N LEU A 665 -36.03 -6.03 -28.47
CA LEU A 665 -34.84 -6.76 -28.95
C LEU A 665 -34.38 -6.34 -30.34
N ARG A 666 -34.86 -5.20 -30.88
CA ARG A 666 -34.47 -4.70 -32.20
C ARG A 666 -32.96 -4.57 -32.37
N THR A 667 -32.27 -3.99 -31.39
CA THR A 667 -30.80 -3.85 -31.43
C THR A 667 -30.08 -5.20 -31.43
N ALA A 668 -30.60 -6.18 -30.67
CA ALA A 668 -30.05 -7.54 -30.65
C ALA A 668 -30.26 -8.27 -31.98
N ARG A 669 -31.43 -8.08 -32.60
CA ARG A 669 -31.75 -8.58 -33.94
C ARG A 669 -30.77 -8.00 -34.97
N GLU A 670 -30.67 -6.68 -35.06
CA GLU A 670 -29.75 -5.99 -35.98
C GLU A 670 -28.27 -6.35 -35.76
N PHE A 671 -27.89 -6.66 -34.51
CA PHE A 671 -26.56 -7.16 -34.17
C PHE A 671 -26.33 -8.56 -34.76
N LEU A 672 -27.26 -9.49 -34.56
CA LEU A 672 -27.16 -10.89 -35.04
C LEU A 672 -27.40 -11.03 -36.56
N GLU A 673 -28.13 -10.09 -37.18
CA GLU A 673 -28.33 -10.02 -38.64
C GLU A 673 -27.02 -9.83 -39.42
N ARG A 674 -25.95 -9.41 -38.75
CA ARG A 674 -24.59 -9.30 -39.31
C ARG A 674 -23.91 -10.67 -39.41
N GLY A 675 -24.57 -11.60 -40.09
CA GLY A 675 -24.01 -12.89 -40.53
C GLY A 675 -24.40 -14.13 -39.72
N HIS A 676 -25.10 -13.99 -38.58
CA HIS A 676 -25.43 -15.13 -37.71
C HIS A 676 -26.84 -15.65 -37.89
N VAL A 677 -27.82 -14.75 -38.08
CA VAL A 677 -29.23 -15.08 -38.31
C VAL A 677 -29.73 -14.20 -39.46
N SER A 678 -30.27 -14.80 -40.52
CA SER A 678 -30.77 -14.03 -41.66
C SER A 678 -32.09 -13.32 -41.33
N ALA A 679 -32.29 -12.11 -41.87
CA ALA A 679 -33.58 -11.46 -41.83
C ALA A 679 -34.63 -12.33 -42.53
N TYR A 680 -35.88 -12.25 -42.07
CA TYR A 680 -36.98 -12.91 -42.79
C TYR A 680 -37.27 -12.15 -44.08
N ASP A 681 -36.96 -12.79 -45.20
CA ASP A 681 -37.40 -12.37 -46.53
C ASP A 681 -37.92 -13.61 -47.27
N GLY A 682 -39.16 -13.55 -47.74
CA GLY A 682 -39.85 -14.69 -48.37
C GLY A 682 -39.10 -15.21 -49.59
N GLU A 683 -38.48 -14.31 -50.37
CA GLU A 683 -37.69 -14.69 -51.53
C GLU A 683 -36.37 -15.36 -51.12
N THR A 684 -35.68 -14.84 -50.11
CA THR A 684 -34.46 -15.43 -49.54
C THR A 684 -34.69 -16.82 -48.95
N VAL A 685 -35.80 -17.02 -48.21
CA VAL A 685 -36.18 -18.33 -47.65
C VAL A 685 -36.49 -19.32 -48.76
N LEU A 686 -37.29 -18.93 -49.76
CA LEU A 686 -37.65 -19.79 -50.91
C LEU A 686 -36.44 -20.15 -51.77
N ASN A 687 -35.55 -19.19 -52.04
CA ASN A 687 -34.29 -19.42 -52.75
C ASN A 687 -33.41 -20.44 -52.02
N ARG A 688 -33.36 -20.37 -50.68
CA ARG A 688 -32.59 -21.34 -49.89
C ARG A 688 -33.26 -22.71 -49.86
N ILE A 689 -34.59 -22.78 -49.78
CA ILE A 689 -35.35 -24.06 -49.87
C ILE A 689 -35.05 -24.70 -51.23
N SER A 690 -35.14 -23.94 -52.32
CA SER A 690 -34.79 -24.39 -53.67
C SER A 690 -33.35 -24.92 -53.76
N GLN A 691 -32.37 -24.24 -53.16
CA GLN A 691 -30.98 -24.72 -53.09
C GLN A 691 -30.82 -26.03 -52.31
N VAL A 692 -31.55 -26.21 -51.20
CA VAL A 692 -31.48 -27.43 -50.37
C VAL A 692 -32.13 -28.61 -51.11
N VAL A 693 -33.30 -28.40 -51.70
CA VAL A 693 -34.02 -29.40 -52.49
C VAL A 693 -33.17 -29.83 -53.70
N ASN A 694 -32.58 -28.89 -54.43
CA ASN A 694 -31.74 -29.18 -55.61
C ASN A 694 -30.37 -29.82 -55.27
N SER A 695 -29.96 -29.85 -54.00
CA SER A 695 -28.64 -30.38 -53.60
C SER A 695 -28.69 -31.69 -52.80
N GLY A 696 -29.88 -32.19 -52.47
CA GLY A 696 -30.06 -33.42 -51.70
C GLY A 696 -31.16 -34.32 -52.27
N ALA A 697 -30.77 -35.43 -52.90
CA ALA A 697 -31.69 -36.41 -53.49
C ALA A 697 -32.76 -36.94 -52.49
N SER A 698 -32.43 -37.02 -51.19
CA SER A 698 -33.36 -37.48 -50.15
C SER A 698 -34.44 -36.47 -49.76
N VAL A 699 -34.24 -35.17 -50.01
CA VAL A 699 -35.23 -34.12 -49.70
C VAL A 699 -36.26 -34.02 -50.82
N GLU A 700 -35.84 -34.20 -52.08
CA GLU A 700 -36.75 -34.38 -53.22
C GLU A 700 -37.66 -35.60 -53.03
N GLU A 701 -37.12 -36.76 -52.62
CA GLU A 701 -37.92 -37.97 -52.35
C GLU A 701 -38.92 -37.78 -51.20
N ALA A 702 -38.53 -37.07 -50.13
CA ALA A 702 -39.40 -36.78 -48.99
C ALA A 702 -40.48 -35.73 -49.28
N LEU A 703 -40.21 -34.73 -50.13
CA LEU A 703 -41.19 -33.73 -50.57
C LEU A 703 -42.13 -34.29 -51.65
N ALA A 704 -41.66 -35.22 -52.50
CA ALA A 704 -42.50 -35.89 -53.49
C ALA A 704 -43.58 -36.80 -52.87
N GLY A 705 -43.38 -37.27 -51.63
CA GLY A 705 -44.35 -38.06 -50.87
C GLY A 705 -45.44 -37.26 -50.13
N LEU A 706 -45.43 -35.92 -50.20
CA LEU A 706 -46.32 -35.01 -49.46
C LEU A 706 -47.44 -34.38 -50.32
N ARG A 707 -47.82 -35.03 -51.43
CA ARG A 707 -49.01 -34.62 -52.21
C ARG A 707 -50.31 -34.99 -51.54
#